data_AF-A0A7L8SCQ3-F1
#
_entry.id   AF-A0A7L8SCQ3-F1
#
_cell.length_a   1.000
_cell.length_b   1.000
_cell.length_c   1.000
_cell.angle_alpha   90.00
_cell.angle_beta   90.00
_cell.angle_gamma   90.00
#
_symmetry.space_group_name_H-M   'P 1'
#
loop_
_entity.id
_entity.type
_entity.pdbx_description
1 polymer ?
#
loop_
_entity_poly.entity_id
_entity_poly.type
_entity_poly.pdbx_seq_one_letter_code
_entity_poly.pdbx_strand_id
1 'polypeptide(L)'
;MTHARKLVTLIACLALSACGGGGGDSGGAGFAGIGMPGTPGTSTGAPDDGATPPMSRIDAALDSGDPSGLQPEDRATLLERATRKAIELRARPQQVLADIYNTKGQVPNLALSIEKNSAELTPASLTQAIPFIVADDGSGIAAIAELGDGRALAYGADVLGWMAGTAKEQQHLPLFTRAFTWVMTGQAEGTLPATLKFSQAGYNAGAIKNFATRLQKKTQEIACDIASPTNTCWRDADLLVFGANVADNPALGELVRSYVKAGKAVIYMHSSWWTAPGGTRLLSSLGMNLAADPGNFFAAAAGYSVSAGRTAADALARADQLGSLVHTLELLARDKYTQDFAVDNAPIVGIDAARKDLSSTELAGRPLFKTENTELQRLLVLWADEWRRDIAYGKINRTSDAANFLRAYASDSWQAYGRTATTTQPRGQGDYMPAGAQKLATSTDYETIELTLPQGSGKTAIGRGAIPAKAVALEIAEAPAGVILGVQTSHVRTYGNPLTDASNYIRPRQAPSWTVPLQRDAVTDFITPFGGPLFLSYSGATAGQKVKLRVKGTIKYAHFDFSQGTPAQAELDAAMAALQRQDYGWSTFKFRGGELQQTIAVALKSFKSGMPAGTLRTPQDLVTRRIEGILMDTNHMSNGYNDMKMPSTVSTLCTSFAWACDDAVHNAPGVQHFVSWLPRCGSGCSGHPIDSDNWPMDIGWGWPHELGHNTVQPWMQIVIDGKGCSTECDNNTLSSAHMLRRYAVLGEDDSGTRTAHAALYKMIEDNRARALSGEPQRADMQARLWGGPEQSPMLAMYFQLAFLYTQARHGEAQPTAASTIEFLTLLSKGGRLVAKKWSTNTAGNYGMSGYPSNEIPNHELLYVLSSKIIGQDLRNVFAMYGVPLTQPALDSVAALALPMAPQRFYALGASKANQLSTGQWLSVQGQTPVYPF
;
A
#
# COMPACT_ATOMS: atom_id res chain seq x y z
N MET A 1 -23.06 38.08 -0.43
CA MET A 1 -24.32 38.73 0.00
C MET A 1 -24.28 38.85 1.51
N THR A 2 -24.32 40.09 1.97
CA THR A 2 -24.21 40.56 3.34
C THR A 2 -25.45 40.22 4.16
N HIS A 3 -25.30 39.86 5.43
CA HIS A 3 -26.04 40.48 6.54
C HIS A 3 -25.37 40.14 7.88
N ALA A 4 -25.18 41.20 8.68
CA ALA A 4 -24.51 41.24 9.96
C ALA A 4 -25.51 41.59 11.07
N ARG A 5 -25.25 41.12 12.30
CA ARG A 5 -25.65 41.70 13.61
C ARG A 5 -24.81 40.95 14.67
N LYS A 6 -23.83 41.55 15.38
CA LYS A 6 -23.90 42.49 16.54
C LYS A 6 -24.83 41.94 17.66
N LEU A 7 -24.50 41.84 18.95
CA LEU A 7 -23.45 42.42 19.81
C LEU A 7 -23.57 41.80 21.24
N VAL A 8 -22.54 42.01 22.07
CA VAL A 8 -22.53 42.18 23.55
C VAL A 8 -21.90 41.07 24.41
N THR A 9 -20.73 41.43 24.93
CA THR A 9 -20.01 40.91 26.10
C THR A 9 -20.60 41.47 27.40
N LEU A 10 -20.68 40.66 28.47
CA LEU A 10 -20.60 41.18 29.85
C LEU A 10 -19.91 40.16 30.77
N ILE A 11 -18.89 40.62 31.47
CA ILE A 11 -18.15 39.96 32.55
C ILE A 11 -18.73 40.44 33.88
N ALA A 12 -18.92 39.54 34.86
CA ALA A 12 -18.88 39.88 36.28
C ALA A 12 -18.52 38.64 37.13
N CYS A 13 -17.41 38.76 37.85
CA CYS A 13 -16.97 37.87 38.94
C CYS A 13 -17.60 38.28 40.28
N LEU A 14 -17.55 37.35 41.25
CA LEU A 14 -17.54 37.46 42.73
C LEU A 14 -18.51 36.41 43.33
N ALA A 15 -18.30 35.76 44.49
CA ALA A 15 -17.17 35.41 45.33
C ALA A 15 -17.76 34.72 46.59
N LEU A 16 -17.05 33.71 47.09
CA LEU A 16 -16.91 33.30 48.50
C LEU A 16 -18.10 32.80 49.36
N SER A 17 -17.80 31.66 50.01
CA SER A 17 -17.84 31.38 51.46
C SER A 17 -19.00 30.57 52.08
N ALA A 18 -18.62 29.35 52.46
CA ALA A 18 -18.50 28.85 53.84
C ALA A 18 -19.72 28.35 54.64
N CYS A 19 -19.49 27.15 55.21
CA CYS A 19 -19.82 26.67 56.55
C CYS A 19 -21.28 26.57 57.02
N GLY A 20 -21.57 25.45 57.69
CA GLY A 20 -22.64 25.39 58.69
C GLY A 20 -23.36 24.06 58.69
N GLY A 21 -23.11 23.26 59.72
CA GLY A 21 -23.69 21.94 59.89
C GLY A 21 -24.92 21.88 60.79
N GLY A 22 -25.24 20.66 61.19
CA GLY A 22 -25.81 20.35 62.49
C GLY A 22 -27.32 20.25 62.57
N GLY A 23 -27.80 19.00 62.57
CA GLY A 23 -28.57 18.44 63.68
C GLY A 23 -30.09 18.65 63.71
N GLY A 24 -30.81 17.55 63.96
CA GLY A 24 -32.05 17.59 64.75
C GLY A 24 -33.26 16.85 64.18
N ASP A 25 -33.34 15.55 64.46
CA ASP A 25 -34.48 14.65 64.65
C ASP A 25 -35.94 15.14 64.45
N SER A 26 -36.78 14.30 63.81
CA SER A 26 -37.60 13.31 64.54
C SER A 26 -38.61 12.52 63.66
N GLY A 27 -38.62 11.18 63.87
CA GLY A 27 -39.74 10.25 63.64
C GLY A 27 -39.82 9.59 62.26
N GLY A 28 -39.80 8.28 62.06
CA GLY A 28 -39.83 7.12 62.96
C GLY A 28 -40.32 5.88 62.17
N ALA A 29 -39.85 4.69 62.59
CA ALA A 29 -40.22 3.32 62.15
C ALA A 29 -39.61 2.81 60.83
N GLY A 30 -38.86 1.69 60.78
CA GLY A 30 -38.40 0.75 61.80
C GLY A 30 -37.48 -0.32 61.18
N PHE A 31 -36.37 -0.59 61.89
CA PHE A 31 -35.72 -1.87 62.27
C PHE A 31 -36.07 -3.16 61.50
N ALA A 32 -35.18 -4.13 61.23
CA ALA A 32 -33.80 -4.49 61.64
C ALA A 32 -33.32 -5.61 60.66
N GLY A 33 -32.05 -6.02 60.52
CA GLY A 33 -30.80 -5.73 61.22
C GLY A 33 -29.69 -6.58 60.58
N ILE A 34 -28.47 -6.04 60.56
CA ILE A 34 -27.25 -6.69 60.06
C ILE A 34 -26.37 -6.95 61.28
N GLY A 35 -25.84 -8.17 61.42
CA GLY A 35 -24.78 -8.50 62.38
C GLY A 35 -23.56 -9.06 61.66
N MET A 36 -22.40 -8.45 61.91
CA MET A 36 -21.04 -8.95 61.64
C MET A 36 -20.35 -9.13 63.02
N PRO A 37 -19.13 -9.69 63.13
CA PRO A 37 -18.54 -10.89 62.55
C PRO A 37 -17.99 -11.84 63.66
N GLY A 38 -17.69 -13.11 63.33
CA GLY A 38 -17.05 -14.06 64.25
C GLY A 38 -16.01 -14.95 63.57
N THR A 39 -14.81 -14.98 64.13
CA THR A 39 -13.65 -15.80 63.74
C THR A 39 -13.71 -17.22 64.38
N PRO A 40 -12.81 -18.16 64.02
CA PRO A 40 -13.14 -19.39 63.29
C PRO A 40 -13.30 -20.63 64.19
N GLY A 41 -14.22 -21.53 63.79
CA GLY A 41 -14.35 -22.88 64.34
C GLY A 41 -13.75 -23.91 63.39
N THR A 42 -12.80 -24.68 63.90
CA THR A 42 -12.24 -25.89 63.28
C THR A 42 -13.26 -27.03 63.33
N SER A 43 -13.64 -27.60 62.19
CA SER A 43 -14.09 -28.99 62.12
C SER A 43 -13.71 -29.64 60.80
N THR A 44 -13.00 -30.74 60.95
CA THR A 44 -12.50 -31.70 59.98
C THR A 44 -13.59 -32.30 59.08
N GLY A 45 -13.39 -32.22 57.76
CA GLY A 45 -14.10 -32.98 56.73
C GLY A 45 -13.15 -33.26 55.57
N ALA A 46 -13.15 -34.51 55.11
CA ALA A 46 -12.20 -35.14 54.18
C ALA A 46 -12.15 -34.50 52.77
N PRO A 47 -11.11 -34.79 51.95
CA PRO A 47 -10.85 -34.06 50.70
C PRO A 47 -11.91 -34.39 49.65
N ASP A 48 -12.55 -33.36 49.12
CA ASP A 48 -13.40 -33.45 47.93
C ASP A 48 -12.47 -33.56 46.72
N ASP A 49 -12.70 -34.58 45.90
CA ASP A 49 -11.91 -34.91 44.73
C ASP A 49 -11.85 -33.71 43.78
N GLY A 50 -10.64 -33.40 43.32
CA GLY A 50 -10.29 -32.21 42.55
C GLY A 50 -10.98 -32.10 41.18
N ALA A 51 -12.25 -31.73 41.16
CA ALA A 51 -12.93 -31.22 39.98
C ALA A 51 -12.64 -29.71 39.86
N THR A 52 -11.79 -29.36 38.91
CA THR A 52 -11.62 -27.98 38.45
C THR A 52 -13.00 -27.38 38.15
N PRO A 53 -13.36 -26.17 38.65
CA PRO A 53 -14.65 -25.57 38.33
C PRO A 53 -14.84 -25.46 36.80
N PRO A 54 -16.05 -25.65 36.27
CA PRO A 54 -16.28 -25.58 34.84
C PRO A 54 -15.87 -24.21 34.29
N MET A 55 -14.95 -24.22 33.33
CA MET A 55 -14.46 -23.02 32.64
C MET A 55 -15.64 -22.24 32.05
N SER A 56 -15.69 -20.92 32.25
CA SER A 56 -16.77 -20.11 31.66
C SER A 56 -16.65 -20.11 30.13
N ARG A 57 -17.77 -19.96 29.41
CA ARG A 57 -17.77 -19.90 27.94
C ARG A 57 -16.89 -18.78 27.37
N ILE A 58 -16.72 -17.68 28.10
CA ILE A 58 -15.80 -16.59 27.76
C ILE A 58 -14.35 -17.06 27.86
N ASP A 59 -13.98 -17.77 28.93
CA ASP A 59 -12.61 -18.26 29.11
C ASP A 59 -12.27 -19.33 28.05
N ALA A 60 -13.23 -20.22 27.74
CA ALA A 60 -13.06 -21.19 26.65
C ALA A 60 -12.86 -20.51 25.28
N ALA A 61 -13.59 -19.42 25.00
CA ALA A 61 -13.42 -18.64 23.78
C ALA A 61 -12.09 -17.85 23.76
N LEU A 62 -11.61 -17.37 24.90
CA LEU A 62 -10.31 -16.68 25.02
C LEU A 62 -9.12 -17.62 24.78
N ASP A 63 -9.27 -18.89 25.18
CA ASP A 63 -8.25 -19.92 24.99
C ASP A 63 -8.24 -20.47 23.56
N SER A 64 -9.43 -20.78 23.02
CA SER A 64 -9.55 -21.42 21.70
C SER A 64 -9.60 -20.42 20.53
N GLY A 65 -10.06 -19.20 20.77
CA GLY A 65 -10.48 -18.27 19.73
C GLY A 65 -11.78 -18.65 19.03
N ASP A 66 -12.57 -19.59 19.57
CA ASP A 66 -13.86 -19.97 19.02
C ASP A 66 -15.02 -19.23 19.70
N PRO A 67 -15.74 -18.32 19.02
CA PRO A 67 -16.87 -17.60 19.57
C PRO A 67 -18.18 -18.38 19.46
N SER A 68 -18.18 -19.61 18.95
CA SER A 68 -19.42 -20.38 18.68
C SER A 68 -20.26 -20.65 19.93
N GLY A 69 -19.64 -20.74 21.10
CA GLY A 69 -20.30 -20.92 22.39
C GLY A 69 -20.74 -19.62 23.08
N LEU A 70 -20.33 -18.45 22.58
CA LEU A 70 -20.71 -17.17 23.15
C LEU A 70 -22.18 -16.85 22.86
N GLN A 71 -22.77 -16.04 23.75
CA GLN A 71 -24.15 -15.58 23.66
C GLN A 71 -24.22 -14.04 23.71
N PRO A 72 -25.32 -13.42 23.25
CA PRO A 72 -25.45 -11.96 23.26
C PRO A 72 -25.23 -11.30 24.63
N GLU A 73 -25.60 -11.96 25.73
CA GLU A 73 -25.36 -11.43 27.08
C GLU A 73 -23.86 -11.37 27.47
N ASP A 74 -22.97 -12.11 26.80
CA ASP A 74 -21.53 -12.09 27.06
C ASP A 74 -20.87 -10.79 26.59
N ARG A 75 -21.52 -10.04 25.68
CA ARG A 75 -20.98 -8.79 25.13
C ARG A 75 -20.61 -7.78 26.22
N ALA A 76 -21.44 -7.67 27.25
CA ALA A 76 -21.20 -6.75 28.37
C ALA A 76 -19.96 -7.18 29.17
N THR A 77 -19.85 -8.47 29.51
CA THR A 77 -18.70 -9.00 30.26
C THR A 77 -17.41 -8.96 29.45
N LEU A 78 -17.44 -9.26 28.16
CA LEU A 78 -16.28 -9.14 27.27
C LEU A 78 -15.77 -7.68 27.22
N LEU A 79 -16.68 -6.72 27.08
CA LEU A 79 -16.34 -5.30 27.04
C LEU A 79 -15.84 -4.78 28.39
N GLU A 80 -16.43 -5.21 29.49
CA GLU A 80 -15.98 -4.87 30.85
C GLU A 80 -14.56 -5.39 31.11
N ARG A 81 -14.31 -6.67 30.77
CA ARG A 81 -12.97 -7.28 30.87
C ARG A 81 -11.96 -6.54 29.98
N ALA A 82 -12.34 -6.20 28.74
CA ALA A 82 -11.47 -5.43 27.83
C ALA A 82 -11.14 -4.04 28.40
N THR A 83 -12.15 -3.32 28.92
CA THR A 83 -11.97 -2.01 29.54
C THR A 83 -11.03 -2.08 30.73
N ARG A 84 -11.26 -3.04 31.65
CA ARG A 84 -10.39 -3.26 32.81
C ARG A 84 -8.96 -3.60 32.39
N LYS A 85 -8.79 -4.48 31.39
CA LYS A 85 -7.47 -4.86 30.90
C LYS A 85 -6.75 -3.70 30.23
N ALA A 86 -7.44 -2.86 29.47
CA ALA A 86 -6.88 -1.65 28.88
C ALA A 86 -6.43 -0.65 29.96
N ILE A 87 -7.21 -0.47 31.03
CA ILE A 87 -6.83 0.39 32.17
C ILE A 87 -5.61 -0.18 32.91
N GLU A 88 -5.57 -1.48 33.16
CA GLU A 88 -4.44 -2.19 33.79
C GLU A 88 -3.16 -1.99 32.96
N LEU A 89 -3.22 -2.26 31.66
CA LEU A 89 -2.09 -2.13 30.73
C LEU A 89 -1.62 -0.69 30.55
N ARG A 90 -2.51 0.30 30.72
CA ARG A 90 -2.18 1.73 30.65
C ARG A 90 -1.35 2.21 31.84
N ALA A 91 -1.50 1.58 33.01
CA ALA A 91 -0.90 2.06 34.25
C ALA A 91 0.64 1.94 34.25
N ARG A 92 1.19 0.80 33.85
CA ARG A 92 2.64 0.54 33.90
C ARG A 92 3.46 1.48 33.00
N PRO A 93 3.12 1.69 31.72
CA PRO A 93 3.81 2.68 30.87
C PRO A 93 3.83 4.08 31.47
N GLN A 94 2.69 4.55 31.99
CA GLN A 94 2.57 5.87 32.61
C GLN A 94 3.48 5.99 33.85
N GLN A 95 3.56 4.94 34.68
CA GLN A 95 4.46 4.90 35.84
C GLN A 95 5.93 4.95 35.43
N VAL A 96 6.33 4.14 34.45
CA VAL A 96 7.72 4.10 33.95
C VAL A 96 8.14 5.45 33.39
N LEU A 97 7.31 6.05 32.54
CA LEU A 97 7.60 7.35 31.96
C LEU A 97 7.58 8.48 32.98
N ALA A 98 6.68 8.44 33.96
CA ALA A 98 6.65 9.41 35.05
C ALA A 98 7.93 9.35 35.89
N ASP A 99 8.46 8.14 36.15
CA ASP A 99 9.76 7.96 36.79
C ASP A 99 10.89 8.55 35.91
N ILE A 100 10.90 8.28 34.60
CA ILE A 100 11.95 8.80 33.71
C ILE A 100 11.88 10.34 33.57
N TYR A 101 10.70 10.94 33.41
CA TYR A 101 10.53 12.38 33.20
C TYR A 101 10.64 13.23 34.46
N ASN A 102 10.67 12.64 35.66
CA ASN A 102 10.65 13.40 36.91
C ASN A 102 11.78 13.01 37.84
N THR A 103 12.52 14.00 38.34
CA THR A 103 13.62 13.86 39.31
C THR A 103 13.22 14.54 40.62
N LYS A 104 12.70 13.79 41.60
CA LYS A 104 12.34 14.33 42.93
C LYS A 104 11.47 15.60 42.89
N GLY A 105 10.56 15.69 41.92
CA GLY A 105 9.68 16.85 41.72
C GLY A 105 10.19 17.88 40.70
N GLN A 106 11.34 17.65 40.06
CA GLN A 106 11.88 18.50 38.97
C GLN A 106 11.87 17.75 37.63
N VAL A 107 11.41 18.42 36.57
CA VAL A 107 11.36 17.87 35.22
C VAL A 107 12.66 18.27 34.48
N PRO A 108 13.47 17.31 33.99
CA PRO A 108 14.59 17.61 33.10
C PRO A 108 14.12 18.34 31.84
N ASN A 109 15.04 19.02 31.14
CA ASN A 109 14.70 19.59 29.85
C ASN A 109 14.32 18.45 28.87
N LEU A 110 13.09 18.48 28.37
CA LEU A 110 12.54 17.47 27.46
C LEU A 110 12.81 17.82 25.99
N ALA A 111 13.39 18.99 25.71
CA ALA A 111 13.65 19.46 24.36
C ALA A 111 14.71 18.60 23.68
N LEU A 112 14.36 18.12 22.49
CA LEU A 112 15.24 17.36 21.64
C LEU A 112 14.91 17.68 20.19
N SER A 113 15.89 18.19 19.46
CA SER A 113 15.82 18.31 18.01
C SER A 113 16.55 17.13 17.38
N ILE A 114 15.90 16.44 16.45
CA ILE A 114 16.61 15.49 15.59
C ILE A 114 16.68 16.02 14.17
N GLU A 115 17.88 15.94 13.60
CA GLU A 115 18.17 16.42 12.25
C GLU A 115 17.81 15.37 11.19
N LYS A 116 17.97 15.76 9.93
CA LYS A 116 17.69 14.95 8.73
C LYS A 116 18.40 13.59 8.66
N ASN A 117 19.42 13.35 9.49
CA ASN A 117 20.12 12.07 9.56
C ASN A 117 19.57 11.20 10.69
N SER A 118 18.26 10.95 10.63
CA SER A 118 17.47 10.16 11.59
C SER A 118 16.29 9.50 10.87
N ALA A 119 15.64 8.55 11.55
CA ALA A 119 14.42 7.91 11.10
C ALA A 119 13.36 7.93 12.20
N GLU A 120 12.09 7.91 11.83
CA GLU A 120 11.00 7.76 12.79
C GLU A 120 11.07 6.41 13.51
N LEU A 121 10.88 6.44 14.83
CA LEU A 121 10.81 5.27 15.67
C LEU A 121 9.57 5.34 16.57
N THR A 122 8.59 4.50 16.30
CA THR A 122 7.31 4.44 17.03
C THR A 122 7.03 3.03 17.53
N PRO A 123 6.25 2.83 18.60
CA PRO A 123 5.72 1.51 18.90
C PRO A 123 4.83 0.97 17.77
N ALA A 124 5.03 -0.29 17.42
CA ALA A 124 4.17 -1.08 16.53
C ALA A 124 3.07 -1.85 17.29
N SER A 125 3.20 -1.90 18.62
CA SER A 125 2.27 -2.56 19.53
C SER A 125 1.82 -1.63 20.66
N LEU A 126 0.60 -1.82 21.14
CA LEU A 126 0.04 -1.10 22.29
C LEU A 126 0.51 -1.66 23.63
N THR A 127 1.08 -2.88 23.63
CA THR A 127 1.39 -3.61 24.87
C THR A 127 2.84 -4.07 24.95
N GLN A 128 3.59 -4.09 23.83
CA GLN A 128 4.99 -4.57 23.81
C GLN A 128 6.03 -3.46 23.88
N ALA A 129 5.70 -2.23 23.48
CA ALA A 129 6.61 -1.08 23.51
C ALA A 129 5.87 0.19 23.94
N ILE A 130 6.60 1.10 24.57
CA ILE A 130 6.11 2.35 25.15
C ILE A 130 6.75 3.50 24.37
N PRO A 131 5.98 4.48 23.86
CA PRO A 131 6.54 5.68 23.25
C PRO A 131 7.29 6.45 24.34
N PHE A 132 8.55 6.79 24.08
CA PHE A 132 9.37 7.49 25.05
C PHE A 132 9.59 8.96 24.67
N ILE A 133 9.90 9.26 23.41
CA ILE A 133 10.01 10.65 22.96
C ILE A 133 9.15 10.81 21.72
N VAL A 134 8.17 11.72 21.80
CA VAL A 134 7.22 12.02 20.73
C VAL A 134 7.34 13.50 20.39
N ALA A 135 7.62 13.78 19.11
CA ALA A 135 7.76 15.12 18.56
C ALA A 135 6.47 15.94 18.70
N ASP A 136 6.56 17.26 18.52
CA ASP A 136 5.41 18.16 18.62
C ASP A 136 4.34 17.87 17.55
N ASP A 137 4.74 17.41 16.37
CA ASP A 137 3.84 16.97 15.30
C ASP A 137 3.23 15.56 15.51
N GLY A 138 3.66 14.84 16.55
CA GLY A 138 3.20 13.49 16.88
C GLY A 138 4.11 12.35 16.40
N SER A 139 5.17 12.65 15.64
CA SER A 139 6.10 11.63 15.14
C SER A 139 6.96 11.02 16.25
N GLY A 140 7.31 9.74 16.13
CA GLY A 140 8.09 9.03 17.15
C GLY A 140 9.60 9.23 17.03
N ILE A 141 10.28 9.61 18.12
CA ILE A 141 11.74 9.75 18.17
C ILE A 141 12.39 8.56 18.88
N ALA A 142 11.77 8.07 19.96
CA ALA A 142 12.31 7.02 20.80
C ALA A 142 11.20 6.17 21.43
N ALA A 143 11.52 4.92 21.73
CA ALA A 143 10.65 3.99 22.44
C ALA A 143 11.45 3.12 23.42
N ILE A 144 10.74 2.58 24.41
CA ILE A 144 11.27 1.63 25.39
C ILE A 144 10.41 0.37 25.42
N ALA A 145 10.95 -0.74 25.92
CA ALA A 145 10.19 -1.97 26.11
C ALA A 145 10.63 -2.70 27.38
N GLU A 146 9.72 -3.46 27.97
CA GLU A 146 9.97 -4.39 29.08
C GLU A 146 9.59 -5.80 28.61
N LEU A 147 10.47 -6.79 28.82
CA LEU A 147 10.18 -8.19 28.52
C LEU A 147 10.89 -9.10 29.52
N GLY A 148 10.11 -9.86 30.31
CA GLY A 148 10.65 -10.56 31.47
C GLY A 148 11.28 -9.55 32.44
N ASP A 149 12.50 -9.85 32.91
CA ASP A 149 13.22 -8.98 33.84
C ASP A 149 14.10 -7.93 33.16
N GLY A 150 14.20 -7.95 31.82
CA GLY A 150 15.06 -7.03 31.06
C GLY A 150 14.28 -5.92 30.39
N ARG A 151 15.03 -4.96 29.85
CA ARG A 151 14.51 -3.71 29.27
C ARG A 151 15.25 -3.34 28.00
N ALA A 152 14.57 -2.64 27.11
CA ALA A 152 15.15 -2.09 25.91
C ALA A 152 14.89 -0.58 25.79
N LEU A 153 15.85 0.13 25.19
CA LEU A 153 15.76 1.56 24.84
C LEU A 153 16.21 1.74 23.39
N ALA A 154 15.40 2.38 22.57
CA ALA A 154 15.71 2.62 21.17
C ALA A 154 15.48 4.08 20.78
N TYR A 155 16.40 4.63 20.00
CA TYR A 155 16.27 5.95 19.36
C TYR A 155 16.40 5.84 17.85
N GLY A 156 15.57 6.61 17.15
CA GLY A 156 15.68 6.87 15.71
C GLY A 156 16.85 7.78 15.32
N ALA A 157 17.72 8.12 16.27
CA ALA A 157 18.95 8.92 16.10
C ALA A 157 20.06 8.41 17.04
N ASP A 158 21.33 8.75 16.76
CA ASP A 158 22.49 8.33 17.55
C ASP A 158 22.68 9.21 18.79
N VAL A 159 21.67 9.23 19.66
CA VAL A 159 21.63 10.07 20.86
C VAL A 159 22.70 9.65 21.85
N LEU A 160 23.00 8.35 21.97
CA LEU A 160 24.11 7.88 22.81
C LEU A 160 25.44 8.47 22.34
N GLY A 161 25.69 8.50 21.03
CA GLY A 161 26.87 9.17 20.46
C GLY A 161 26.95 10.65 20.82
N TRP A 162 25.82 11.36 20.81
CA TRP A 162 25.77 12.78 21.19
C TRP A 162 26.07 12.98 22.69
N MET A 163 25.47 12.15 23.54
CA MET A 163 25.62 12.21 25.01
C MET A 163 26.99 11.74 25.49
N ALA A 164 27.72 10.98 24.66
CA ALA A 164 29.06 10.50 24.94
C ALA A 164 30.15 11.59 24.97
N GLY A 165 29.85 12.84 24.59
CA GLY A 165 30.80 13.96 24.74
C GLY A 165 30.81 15.00 23.61
N THR A 166 29.77 15.04 22.76
CA THR A 166 29.63 16.09 21.75
C THR A 166 28.98 17.35 22.34
N ALA A 167 28.94 18.45 21.59
CA ALA A 167 28.18 19.65 21.97
C ALA A 167 26.68 19.58 21.58
N LYS A 168 26.26 18.54 20.85
CA LYS A 168 24.92 18.43 20.28
C LYS A 168 23.90 18.02 21.34
N GLU A 169 22.76 18.72 21.37
CA GLU A 169 21.58 18.43 22.19
C GLU A 169 21.89 18.15 23.69
N GLN A 170 22.91 18.79 24.26
CA GLN A 170 23.40 18.48 25.61
C GLN A 170 22.37 18.75 26.72
N GLN A 171 21.37 19.58 26.45
CA GLN A 171 20.24 19.76 27.36
C GLN A 171 19.45 18.46 27.61
N HIS A 172 19.52 17.48 26.69
CA HIS A 172 18.86 16.17 26.80
C HIS A 172 19.62 15.18 27.70
N LEU A 173 20.89 15.46 28.04
CA LEU A 173 21.73 14.54 28.81
C LEU A 173 21.09 14.07 30.13
N PRO A 174 20.47 14.93 30.96
CA PRO A 174 19.87 14.47 32.20
C PRO A 174 18.74 13.47 31.95
N LEU A 175 17.88 13.71 30.97
CA LEU A 175 16.80 12.79 30.59
C LEU A 175 17.33 11.49 30.01
N PHE A 176 18.32 11.56 29.12
CA PHE A 176 18.98 10.38 28.56
C PHE A 176 19.64 9.52 29.64
N THR A 177 20.29 10.15 30.62
CA THR A 177 20.92 9.44 31.75
C THR A 177 19.90 8.70 32.60
N ARG A 178 18.72 9.30 32.83
CA ARG A 178 17.61 8.65 33.53
C ARG A 178 17.08 7.45 32.75
N ALA A 179 16.85 7.60 31.45
CA ALA A 179 16.40 6.49 30.60
C ALA A 179 17.45 5.37 30.51
N PHE A 180 18.74 5.71 30.42
CA PHE A 180 19.85 4.76 30.46
C PHE A 180 19.90 4.02 31.81
N THR A 181 19.70 4.74 32.91
CA THR A 181 19.69 4.14 34.25
C THR A 181 18.49 3.21 34.44
N TRP A 182 17.32 3.62 33.92
CA TRP A 182 16.13 2.78 33.91
C TRP A 182 16.34 1.50 33.09
N VAL A 183 16.89 1.57 31.86
CA VAL A 183 17.09 0.34 31.07
C VAL A 183 18.05 -0.63 31.78
N MET A 184 19.07 -0.11 32.47
CA MET A 184 20.01 -0.94 33.23
C MET A 184 19.40 -1.52 34.51
N THR A 185 18.61 -0.75 35.27
CA THR A 185 18.27 -1.08 36.68
C THR A 185 16.78 -1.24 36.96
N GLY A 186 15.91 -0.82 36.05
CA GLY A 186 14.46 -0.76 36.23
C GLY A 186 13.96 0.52 36.92
N GLN A 187 14.85 1.41 37.33
CA GLN A 187 14.53 2.68 38.01
C GLN A 187 15.36 3.82 37.43
N ALA A 188 14.75 4.98 37.20
CA ALA A 188 15.45 6.13 36.62
C ALA A 188 16.52 6.74 37.55
N GLU A 189 16.41 6.50 38.87
CA GLU A 189 17.41 6.86 39.89
C GLU A 189 18.14 5.64 40.49
N GLY A 190 18.08 4.49 39.81
CA GLY A 190 18.76 3.27 40.25
C GLY A 190 20.28 3.41 40.28
N THR A 191 20.95 2.55 41.05
CA THR A 191 22.42 2.56 41.13
C THR A 191 23.03 1.73 40.00
N LEU A 192 23.68 2.42 39.06
CA LEU A 192 24.46 1.76 38.01
C LEU A 192 25.68 1.00 38.57
N PRO A 193 26.01 -0.19 38.02
CA PRO A 193 27.16 -0.97 38.47
C PRO A 193 28.46 -0.18 38.28
N ALA A 194 29.43 -0.41 39.17
CA ALA A 194 30.72 0.29 39.13
C ALA A 194 31.52 0.03 37.84
N THR A 195 31.35 -1.16 37.26
CA THR A 195 31.87 -1.54 35.95
C THR A 195 30.70 -1.97 35.07
N LEU A 196 30.53 -1.32 33.93
CA LEU A 196 29.55 -1.69 32.90
C LEU A 196 30.18 -2.73 31.98
N LYS A 197 29.72 -3.98 32.05
CA LYS A 197 30.13 -5.00 31.09
C LYS A 197 29.23 -4.90 29.86
N PHE A 198 29.81 -4.72 28.68
CA PHE A 198 29.01 -4.51 27.48
C PHE A 198 29.53 -5.25 26.26
N SER A 199 28.64 -5.53 25.32
CA SER A 199 28.97 -5.97 23.96
C SER A 199 28.22 -5.10 22.96
N GLN A 200 28.69 -5.06 21.72
CA GLN A 200 28.02 -4.31 20.66
C GLN A 200 28.00 -5.06 19.33
N ALA A 201 27.00 -4.75 18.50
CA ALA A 201 26.96 -5.15 17.10
C ALA A 201 26.49 -3.99 16.21
N GLY A 202 27.27 -3.66 15.19
CA GLY A 202 26.96 -2.57 14.27
C GLY A 202 26.97 -1.18 14.90
N TYR A 203 27.62 -1.01 16.06
CA TYR A 203 27.68 0.26 16.81
C TYR A 203 29.10 0.61 17.27
N ASN A 204 29.33 1.88 17.63
CA ASN A 204 30.64 2.36 18.07
C ASN A 204 30.89 2.09 19.56
N ALA A 205 31.77 1.14 19.89
CA ALA A 205 32.19 0.84 21.26
C ALA A 205 32.81 2.03 22.00
N GLY A 206 33.48 2.94 21.28
CA GLY A 206 34.06 4.17 21.85
C GLY A 206 33.00 5.12 22.42
N ALA A 207 31.84 5.25 21.78
CA ALA A 207 30.74 6.06 22.30
C ALA A 207 30.23 5.53 23.65
N ILE A 208 30.13 4.20 23.78
CA ILE A 208 29.72 3.54 25.04
C ILE A 208 30.74 3.82 26.15
N LYS A 209 32.04 3.66 25.87
CA LYS A 209 33.14 3.92 26.81
C LYS A 209 33.16 5.38 27.27
N ASN A 210 32.99 6.31 26.35
CA ASN A 210 33.00 7.74 26.64
C ASN A 210 31.79 8.16 27.48
N PHE A 211 30.59 7.67 27.15
CA PHE A 211 29.39 7.92 27.95
C PHE A 211 29.51 7.35 29.37
N ALA A 212 29.99 6.11 29.52
CA ALA A 212 30.23 5.51 30.83
C ALA A 212 31.25 6.30 31.67
N THR A 213 32.31 6.80 31.05
CA THR A 213 33.31 7.67 31.71
C THR A 213 32.66 8.96 32.23
N ARG A 214 31.75 9.55 31.44
CA ARG A 214 30.98 10.73 31.84
C ARG A 214 30.06 10.46 33.06
N LEU A 215 29.56 9.22 33.18
CA LEU A 215 28.83 8.74 34.34
C LEU A 215 29.73 8.28 35.51
N GLN A 216 31.05 8.49 35.40
CA GLN A 216 32.05 8.07 36.38
C GLN A 216 32.05 6.56 36.63
N LYS A 217 31.77 5.76 35.60
CA LYS A 217 31.78 4.29 35.64
C LYS A 217 32.95 3.73 34.82
N LYS A 218 33.46 2.56 35.24
CA LYS A 218 34.41 1.77 34.45
C LYS A 218 33.64 0.98 33.39
N THR A 219 34.33 0.56 32.33
CA THR A 219 33.76 -0.33 31.32
C THR A 219 34.61 -1.56 31.12
N GLN A 220 33.95 -2.67 30.79
CA GLN A 220 34.59 -3.89 30.33
C GLN A 220 33.87 -4.34 29.06
N GLU A 221 34.53 -4.25 27.93
CA GLU A 221 33.97 -4.77 26.67
C GLU A 221 34.14 -6.29 26.64
N ILE A 222 33.02 -6.99 26.48
CA ILE A 222 32.96 -8.44 26.30
C ILE A 222 32.97 -8.69 24.79
N ALA A 223 34.03 -9.32 24.29
CA ALA A 223 34.15 -9.69 22.88
C ALA A 223 33.09 -10.76 22.56
N CYS A 224 32.00 -10.35 21.94
CA CYS A 224 30.86 -11.21 21.68
C CYS A 224 30.13 -10.80 20.41
N ASP A 225 29.90 -11.76 19.51
CA ASP A 225 29.06 -11.55 18.33
C ASP A 225 27.58 -11.69 18.70
N ILE A 226 27.04 -10.63 19.29
CA ILE A 226 25.67 -10.61 19.83
C ILE A 226 24.59 -10.63 18.75
N ALA A 227 24.94 -10.54 17.46
CA ALA A 227 24.02 -10.68 16.34
C ALA A 227 23.94 -12.13 15.80
N SER A 228 24.85 -13.01 16.20
CA SER A 228 24.86 -14.42 15.79
C SER A 228 24.12 -15.32 16.78
N PRO A 229 23.18 -16.19 16.36
CA PRO A 229 22.45 -17.07 17.28
C PRO A 229 23.33 -18.14 17.95
N THR A 230 24.58 -18.33 17.53
CA THR A 230 25.49 -19.33 18.10
C THR A 230 26.30 -18.81 19.29
N ASN A 231 26.18 -17.52 19.64
CA ASN A 231 26.96 -16.91 20.70
C ASN A 231 26.40 -17.26 22.10
N THR A 232 27.29 -17.47 23.07
CA THR A 232 26.92 -17.71 24.49
C THR A 232 27.52 -16.68 25.44
N CYS A 233 28.50 -15.91 24.98
CA CYS A 233 29.25 -14.89 25.73
C CYS A 233 28.38 -13.72 26.21
N TRP A 234 27.21 -13.48 25.59
CA TRP A 234 26.29 -12.40 25.98
C TRP A 234 25.84 -12.50 27.44
N ARG A 235 25.90 -13.70 28.04
CA ARG A 235 25.55 -13.96 29.45
C ARG A 235 26.41 -13.15 30.42
N ASP A 236 27.66 -12.86 30.05
CA ASP A 236 28.61 -12.11 30.87
C ASP A 236 28.50 -10.58 30.72
N ALA A 237 27.75 -10.10 29.73
CA ALA A 237 27.48 -8.68 29.52
C ALA A 237 26.25 -8.23 30.32
N ASP A 238 26.26 -6.99 30.80
CA ASP A 238 25.11 -6.33 31.43
C ASP A 238 24.30 -5.53 30.38
N LEU A 239 25.02 -4.96 29.40
CA LEU A 239 24.50 -4.08 28.36
C LEU A 239 24.84 -4.60 26.96
N LEU A 240 23.85 -4.67 26.08
CA LEU A 240 23.99 -5.07 24.68
C LEU A 240 23.58 -3.90 23.78
N VAL A 241 24.49 -3.37 22.97
CA VAL A 241 24.24 -2.18 22.16
C VAL A 241 24.26 -2.49 20.66
N PHE A 242 23.20 -2.10 19.97
CA PHE A 242 23.02 -2.30 18.54
C PHE A 242 22.97 -0.96 17.81
N GLY A 243 23.50 -0.94 16.59
CA GLY A 243 23.47 0.24 15.73
C GLY A 243 22.86 -0.06 14.37
N ALA A 244 22.73 0.97 13.53
CA ALA A 244 22.16 0.85 12.20
C ALA A 244 22.88 -0.19 11.31
N ASN A 245 24.18 -0.43 11.55
CA ASN A 245 24.99 -1.35 10.77
C ASN A 245 24.95 -2.81 11.26
N VAL A 246 24.03 -3.17 12.16
CA VAL A 246 23.87 -4.57 12.58
C VAL A 246 23.46 -5.43 11.38
N ALA A 247 24.13 -6.58 11.21
CA ALA A 247 23.85 -7.49 10.13
C ALA A 247 22.41 -8.03 10.22
N ASP A 248 21.72 -8.12 9.08
CA ASP A 248 20.40 -8.73 9.03
C ASP A 248 20.51 -10.26 9.03
N ASN A 249 19.80 -10.92 9.95
CA ASN A 249 19.71 -12.36 10.06
C ASN A 249 18.29 -12.73 10.51
N PRO A 250 17.61 -13.71 9.88
CA PRO A 250 16.28 -14.17 10.29
C PRO A 250 16.13 -14.48 11.80
N ALA A 251 17.19 -14.96 12.45
CA ALA A 251 17.18 -15.30 13.88
C ALA A 251 17.37 -14.10 14.83
N LEU A 252 17.79 -12.92 14.32
CA LEU A 252 18.17 -11.77 15.15
C LEU A 252 17.04 -11.29 16.07
N GLY A 253 15.80 -11.28 15.56
CA GLY A 253 14.64 -10.82 16.32
C GLY A 253 14.40 -11.65 17.59
N GLU A 254 14.38 -12.98 17.46
CA GLU A 254 14.19 -13.90 18.59
C GLU A 254 15.40 -13.93 19.52
N LEU A 255 16.61 -13.82 18.95
CA LEU A 255 17.84 -13.73 19.73
C LEU A 255 17.79 -12.51 20.68
N VAL A 256 17.40 -11.34 20.17
CA VAL A 256 17.29 -10.12 20.98
C VAL A 256 16.20 -10.26 22.05
N ARG A 257 15.04 -10.82 21.70
CA ARG A 257 13.99 -11.11 22.70
C ARG A 257 14.51 -12.01 23.81
N SER A 258 15.35 -13.00 23.48
CA SER A 258 15.95 -13.90 24.47
C SER A 258 16.88 -13.15 25.45
N TYR A 259 17.63 -12.15 24.96
CA TYR A 259 18.49 -11.33 25.80
C TYR A 259 17.68 -10.50 26.79
N VAL A 260 16.64 -9.80 26.30
CA VAL A 260 15.78 -8.99 27.16
C VAL A 260 15.05 -9.87 28.17
N LYS A 261 14.47 -11.00 27.75
CA LYS A 261 13.81 -11.97 28.65
C LYS A 261 14.75 -12.49 29.74
N ALA A 262 16.05 -12.62 29.45
CA ALA A 262 17.08 -13.02 30.40
C ALA A 262 17.59 -11.89 31.31
N GLY A 263 16.93 -10.73 31.35
CA GLY A 263 17.27 -9.64 32.26
C GLY A 263 18.31 -8.65 31.73
N LYS A 264 18.75 -8.76 30.47
CA LYS A 264 19.79 -7.87 29.91
C LYS A 264 19.21 -6.52 29.50
N ALA A 265 20.04 -5.48 29.62
CA ALA A 265 19.74 -4.16 29.04
C ALA A 265 20.10 -4.16 27.55
N VAL A 266 19.16 -3.80 26.69
CA VAL A 266 19.37 -3.69 25.24
C VAL A 266 19.19 -2.24 24.80
N ILE A 267 20.13 -1.72 24.03
CA ILE A 267 20.05 -0.36 23.46
C ILE A 267 20.18 -0.42 21.94
N TYR A 268 19.32 0.29 21.22
CA TYR A 268 19.45 0.52 19.79
C TYR A 268 19.59 2.02 19.47
N MET A 269 20.54 2.35 18.61
CA MET A 269 20.80 3.73 18.16
C MET A 269 20.88 3.76 16.64
N HIS A 270 19.91 4.44 16.01
CA HIS A 270 19.90 4.61 14.57
C HIS A 270 20.75 5.81 14.15
N SER A 271 21.64 5.67 13.17
CA SER A 271 22.61 6.72 12.83
C SER A 271 22.35 7.41 11.50
N SER A 272 21.20 7.17 10.85
CA SER A 272 20.92 7.79 9.55
C SER A 272 19.44 7.89 9.20
N TRP A 273 19.14 8.24 7.95
CA TRP A 273 17.81 8.27 7.35
C TRP A 273 17.52 7.04 6.48
N TRP A 274 18.52 6.18 6.29
CA TRP A 274 18.43 4.99 5.45
C TRP A 274 17.94 3.75 6.22
N THR A 275 17.44 2.77 5.46
CA THR A 275 16.77 1.57 5.95
C THR A 275 17.79 0.62 6.51
N ALA A 276 17.72 0.34 7.81
CA ALA A 276 18.55 -0.67 8.46
C ALA A 276 17.79 -1.99 8.60
N PRO A 277 17.98 -3.01 7.73
CA PRO A 277 17.15 -4.22 7.76
C PRO A 277 17.33 -5.01 9.06
N GLY A 278 18.58 -5.16 9.53
CA GLY A 278 18.85 -5.81 10.82
C GLY A 278 18.27 -5.03 12.00
N GLY A 279 18.39 -3.69 11.99
CA GLY A 279 17.77 -2.82 13.00
C GLY A 279 16.25 -2.91 13.00
N THR A 280 15.63 -2.92 11.82
CA THR A 280 14.17 -3.05 11.64
C THR A 280 13.68 -4.40 12.19
N ARG A 281 14.38 -5.50 11.90
CA ARG A 281 14.03 -6.83 12.41
C ARG A 281 14.14 -6.90 13.93
N LEU A 282 15.23 -6.37 14.49
CA LEU A 282 15.45 -6.29 15.94
C LEU A 282 14.33 -5.49 16.63
N LEU A 283 14.03 -4.29 16.12
CA LEU A 283 13.03 -3.41 16.73
C LEU A 283 11.62 -4.00 16.61
N SER A 284 11.29 -4.63 15.48
CA SER A 284 10.00 -5.29 15.26
C SER A 284 9.75 -6.40 16.28
N SER A 285 10.79 -7.15 16.68
CA SER A 285 10.63 -8.22 17.67
C SER A 285 10.37 -7.69 19.09
N LEU A 286 10.72 -6.43 19.35
CA LEU A 286 10.42 -5.70 20.59
C LEU A 286 9.14 -4.84 20.48
N GLY A 287 8.36 -5.00 19.42
CA GLY A 287 7.10 -4.25 19.24
C GLY A 287 7.31 -2.80 18.82
N MET A 288 8.43 -2.46 18.18
CA MET A 288 8.76 -1.13 17.66
C MET A 288 8.85 -1.15 16.13
N ASN A 289 8.55 -0.01 15.50
CA ASN A 289 8.66 0.21 14.07
C ASN A 289 9.68 1.31 13.80
N LEU A 290 10.64 1.04 12.92
CA LEU A 290 11.59 2.01 12.38
C LEU A 290 11.15 2.37 10.97
N ALA A 291 11.02 3.66 10.66
CA ALA A 291 10.68 4.10 9.32
C ALA A 291 11.76 3.67 8.32
N ALA A 292 11.31 3.25 7.15
CA ALA A 292 12.16 2.96 5.99
C ALA A 292 12.59 4.26 5.28
N ASP A 293 13.34 4.10 4.19
CA ASP A 293 13.79 5.22 3.35
C ASP A 293 12.62 6.10 2.92
N PRO A 294 12.76 7.44 2.99
CA PRO A 294 13.96 8.23 3.27
C PRO A 294 14.08 8.70 4.74
N GLY A 295 13.48 7.97 5.69
CA GLY A 295 13.43 8.38 7.10
C GLY A 295 12.90 9.82 7.24
N ASN A 296 13.62 10.64 8.01
CA ASN A 296 13.28 12.06 8.22
C ASN A 296 14.05 13.03 7.32
N PHE A 297 14.66 12.56 6.23
CA PHE A 297 15.50 13.40 5.37
C PHE A 297 14.76 14.63 4.80
N PHE A 298 13.47 14.45 4.46
CA PHE A 298 12.61 15.52 3.92
C PHE A 298 11.76 16.22 4.98
N ALA A 299 11.82 15.78 6.25
CA ALA A 299 11.05 16.41 7.30
C ALA A 299 11.54 17.85 7.54
N ALA A 300 10.59 18.76 7.78
CA ALA A 300 10.94 20.08 8.28
C ALA A 300 11.47 19.95 9.72
N ALA A 301 12.57 20.63 10.04
CA ALA A 301 13.18 20.56 11.39
C ALA A 301 12.18 20.92 12.52
N ALA A 302 11.22 21.80 12.22
CA ALA A 302 10.17 22.21 13.16
C ALA A 302 9.10 21.13 13.42
N GLY A 303 8.92 20.16 12.52
CA GLY A 303 7.97 19.06 12.71
C GLY A 303 8.54 17.98 13.64
N TYR A 304 9.81 17.64 13.42
CA TYR A 304 10.47 16.49 14.06
C TYR A 304 11.30 16.83 15.30
N SER A 305 10.75 17.68 16.18
CA SER A 305 11.43 18.14 17.40
C SER A 305 10.47 18.18 18.59
N VAL A 306 11.04 18.16 19.80
CA VAL A 306 10.33 18.50 21.04
C VAL A 306 10.73 19.90 21.45
N SER A 307 9.76 20.82 21.52
CA SER A 307 10.00 22.21 21.95
C SER A 307 10.38 22.33 23.42
N ALA A 308 11.11 23.42 23.74
CA ALA A 308 11.56 23.74 25.10
C ALA A 308 10.43 23.96 26.12
N GLY A 309 9.20 24.19 25.67
CA GLY A 309 8.03 24.37 26.53
C GLY A 309 7.35 23.06 26.96
N ARG A 310 7.81 21.90 26.47
CA ARG A 310 7.15 20.61 26.75
C ARG A 310 7.17 20.31 28.25
N THR A 311 5.99 20.10 28.84
CA THR A 311 5.87 19.64 30.22
C THR A 311 5.90 18.11 30.33
N ALA A 312 6.17 17.58 31.52
CA ALA A 312 6.07 16.14 31.77
C ALA A 312 4.63 15.62 31.56
N ALA A 313 3.61 16.42 31.88
CA ALA A 313 2.22 16.06 31.64
C ALA A 313 1.91 15.94 30.13
N ASP A 314 2.41 16.88 29.32
CA ASP A 314 2.26 16.82 27.85
C ASP A 314 2.98 15.61 27.26
N ALA A 315 4.18 15.28 27.77
CA ALA A 315 4.94 14.12 27.33
C ALA A 315 4.23 12.80 27.68
N LEU A 316 3.70 12.69 28.90
CA LEU A 316 2.89 11.55 29.35
C LEU A 316 1.61 11.38 28.53
N ALA A 317 0.92 12.49 28.23
CA ALA A 317 -0.29 12.48 27.42
C ALA A 317 -0.02 12.02 25.98
N ARG A 318 1.09 12.46 25.37
CA ARG A 318 1.51 12.03 24.03
C ARG A 318 1.98 10.57 23.99
N ALA A 319 2.49 10.05 25.10
CA ALA A 319 2.87 8.66 25.23
C ALA A 319 1.71 7.73 25.61
N ASP A 320 0.53 8.27 25.92
CA ASP A 320 -0.65 7.49 26.31
C ASP A 320 -1.31 6.81 25.11
N GLN A 321 -0.87 5.60 24.81
CA GLN A 321 -1.40 4.83 23.68
C GLN A 321 -2.80 4.24 23.92
N LEU A 322 -3.19 4.05 25.19
CA LEU A 322 -4.42 3.34 25.55
C LEU A 322 -5.55 4.25 26.00
N GLY A 323 -5.27 5.52 26.33
CA GLY A 323 -6.29 6.48 26.78
C GLY A 323 -7.47 6.63 25.81
N SER A 324 -7.20 6.74 24.50
CA SER A 324 -8.25 6.84 23.47
C SER A 324 -9.06 5.54 23.34
N LEU A 325 -8.41 4.38 23.48
CA LEU A 325 -9.10 3.08 23.49
C LEU A 325 -10.00 2.96 24.72
N VAL A 326 -9.52 3.31 25.92
CA VAL A 326 -10.33 3.29 27.15
C VAL A 326 -11.59 4.15 26.97
N HIS A 327 -11.43 5.39 26.47
CA HIS A 327 -12.56 6.26 26.18
C HIS A 327 -13.54 5.65 25.16
N THR A 328 -13.02 5.00 24.13
CA THR A 328 -13.84 4.29 23.13
C THR A 328 -14.64 3.15 23.75
N LEU A 329 -14.01 2.33 24.61
CA LEU A 329 -14.65 1.20 25.26
C LEU A 329 -15.76 1.65 26.23
N GLU A 330 -15.54 2.77 26.94
CA GLU A 330 -16.56 3.42 27.77
C GLU A 330 -17.77 3.91 26.95
N LEU A 331 -17.55 4.42 25.73
CA LEU A 331 -18.64 4.80 24.82
C LEU A 331 -19.37 3.57 24.26
N LEU A 332 -18.64 2.50 23.91
CA LEU A 332 -19.22 1.24 23.43
C LEU A 332 -20.10 0.56 24.49
N ALA A 333 -19.86 0.81 25.78
CA ALA A 333 -20.66 0.31 26.89
C ALA A 333 -22.02 1.01 27.03
N ARG A 334 -22.22 2.14 26.33
CA ARG A 334 -23.49 2.88 26.36
C ARG A 334 -24.41 2.39 25.25
N ASP A 335 -25.68 2.19 25.59
CA ASP A 335 -26.67 1.78 24.59
C ASP A 335 -26.96 2.87 23.56
N LYS A 336 -26.97 4.14 23.99
CA LYS A 336 -27.26 5.32 23.17
C LYS A 336 -26.47 6.53 23.65
N TYR A 337 -26.05 7.37 22.69
CA TYR A 337 -25.45 8.69 22.91
C TYR A 337 -25.48 9.47 21.58
N THR A 338 -25.22 10.78 21.65
CA THR A 338 -25.11 11.64 20.46
C THR A 338 -23.64 11.87 20.14
N GLN A 339 -23.25 11.58 18.89
CA GLN A 339 -21.95 11.90 18.31
C GLN A 339 -22.15 12.06 16.81
N ASP A 340 -21.64 13.16 16.25
CA ASP A 340 -21.58 13.32 14.81
C ASP A 340 -20.17 12.96 14.33
N PHE A 341 -20.01 11.74 13.80
CA PHE A 341 -18.72 11.25 13.30
C PHE A 341 -18.28 11.91 11.99
N ALA A 342 -19.14 12.74 11.36
CA ALA A 342 -18.72 13.60 10.26
C ALA A 342 -18.00 14.87 10.76
N VAL A 343 -18.16 15.24 12.03
CA VAL A 343 -17.57 16.43 12.64
C VAL A 343 -16.45 16.07 13.61
N ASP A 344 -16.65 15.08 14.47
CA ASP A 344 -15.69 14.66 15.49
C ASP A 344 -15.52 13.14 15.47
N ASN A 345 -14.30 12.71 15.17
CA ASN A 345 -13.90 11.31 15.07
C ASN A 345 -12.95 10.87 16.20
N ALA A 346 -12.84 11.65 17.30
CA ALA A 346 -11.96 11.29 18.41
C ALA A 346 -12.17 9.86 18.96
N PRO A 347 -13.41 9.33 19.08
CA PRO A 347 -13.63 7.95 19.52
C PRO A 347 -13.12 6.86 18.58
N ILE A 348 -12.75 7.20 17.35
CA ILE A 348 -12.27 6.22 16.36
C ILE A 348 -10.77 5.97 16.50
N VAL A 349 -10.02 6.94 17.03
CA VAL A 349 -8.56 6.85 17.19
C VAL A 349 -8.16 5.60 17.98
N GLY A 350 -8.89 5.29 19.05
CA GLY A 350 -8.65 4.08 19.85
C GLY A 350 -8.90 2.78 19.09
N ILE A 351 -9.90 2.76 18.21
CA ILE A 351 -10.21 1.60 17.36
C ILE A 351 -9.08 1.34 16.38
N ASP A 352 -8.62 2.37 15.68
CA ASP A 352 -7.57 2.25 14.67
C ASP A 352 -6.22 1.86 15.31
N ALA A 353 -5.91 2.39 16.49
CA ALA A 353 -4.74 1.99 17.26
C ALA A 353 -4.78 0.50 17.65
N ALA A 354 -5.90 0.02 18.19
CA ALA A 354 -6.08 -1.38 18.57
C ALA A 354 -6.05 -2.33 17.36
N ARG A 355 -6.68 -1.93 16.24
CA ARG A 355 -6.58 -2.67 14.98
C ARG A 355 -5.13 -2.80 14.53
N LYS A 356 -4.35 -1.71 14.52
CA LYS A 356 -2.95 -1.72 14.06
C LYS A 356 -2.12 -2.73 14.86
N ASP A 357 -2.23 -2.70 16.18
CA ASP A 357 -1.54 -3.60 17.10
C ASP A 357 -1.95 -5.07 16.92
N LEU A 358 -3.24 -5.33 16.72
CA LEU A 358 -3.72 -6.67 16.43
C LEU A 358 -3.19 -7.19 15.08
N SER A 359 -3.21 -6.35 14.03
CA SER A 359 -2.76 -6.76 12.69
C SER A 359 -1.25 -6.95 12.62
N SER A 360 -0.47 -6.15 13.36
CA SER A 360 0.98 -6.27 13.41
C SER A 360 1.43 -7.60 14.03
N THR A 361 0.65 -8.13 14.97
CA THR A 361 0.90 -9.45 15.57
C THR A 361 0.76 -10.57 14.53
N GLU A 362 -0.33 -10.60 13.76
CA GLU A 362 -0.55 -11.65 12.76
C GLU A 362 0.36 -11.49 11.52
N LEU A 363 0.65 -10.25 11.09
CA LEU A 363 1.60 -9.97 10.01
C LEU A 363 3.02 -10.47 10.35
N ALA A 364 3.37 -10.51 11.63
CA ALA A 364 4.62 -11.09 12.12
C ALA A 364 4.60 -12.64 12.18
N GLY A 365 3.53 -13.29 11.71
CA GLY A 365 3.40 -14.75 11.71
C GLY A 365 3.03 -15.34 13.08
N ARG A 366 2.52 -14.51 14.00
CA ARG A 366 2.12 -14.93 15.36
C ARG A 366 0.59 -14.96 15.46
N PRO A 367 -0.05 -16.15 15.52
CA PRO A 367 -1.51 -16.24 15.65
C PRO A 367 -1.98 -15.62 16.96
N LEU A 368 -2.95 -14.70 16.90
CA LEU A 368 -3.34 -13.87 18.05
C LEU A 368 -3.70 -14.69 19.29
N PHE A 369 -4.57 -15.70 19.14
CA PHE A 369 -5.05 -16.54 20.24
C PHE A 369 -4.01 -17.54 20.76
N LYS A 370 -2.88 -17.71 20.05
CA LYS A 370 -1.76 -18.58 20.46
C LYS A 370 -0.56 -17.77 21.00
N THR A 371 -0.65 -16.44 21.02
CA THR A 371 0.45 -15.55 21.40
C THR A 371 0.26 -15.03 22.83
N GLU A 372 1.25 -15.19 23.71
CA GLU A 372 1.21 -14.64 25.08
C GLU A 372 0.97 -13.12 25.09
N ASN A 373 0.44 -12.58 26.19
CA ASN A 373 0.23 -11.14 26.40
C ASN A 373 -0.67 -10.45 25.36
N THR A 374 -1.62 -11.19 24.77
CA THR A 374 -2.60 -10.67 23.80
C THR A 374 -4.04 -10.68 24.32
N GLU A 375 -4.23 -10.82 25.63
CA GLU A 375 -5.57 -10.97 26.24
C GLU A 375 -6.51 -9.81 25.88
N LEU A 376 -6.04 -8.56 25.93
CA LEU A 376 -6.83 -7.39 25.53
C LEU A 376 -7.31 -7.53 24.09
N GLN A 377 -6.42 -7.86 23.17
CA GLN A 377 -6.71 -8.00 21.75
C GLN A 377 -7.70 -9.15 21.50
N ARG A 378 -7.54 -10.28 22.20
CA ARG A 378 -8.48 -11.42 22.13
C ARG A 378 -9.88 -11.02 22.61
N LEU A 379 -9.98 -10.28 23.73
CA LEU A 379 -11.25 -9.76 24.24
C LEU A 379 -11.93 -8.83 23.22
N LEU A 380 -11.19 -7.91 22.60
CA LEU A 380 -11.71 -7.01 21.57
C LEU A 380 -12.23 -7.77 20.34
N VAL A 381 -11.51 -8.79 19.89
CA VAL A 381 -11.92 -9.63 18.74
C VAL A 381 -13.17 -10.46 19.07
N LEU A 382 -13.24 -11.10 20.24
CA LEU A 382 -14.41 -11.88 20.63
C LEU A 382 -15.65 -11.00 20.82
N TRP A 383 -15.47 -9.79 21.36
CA TRP A 383 -16.54 -8.79 21.42
C TRP A 383 -17.01 -8.38 20.02
N ALA A 384 -16.07 -8.13 19.11
CA ALA A 384 -16.37 -7.80 17.71
C ALA A 384 -17.09 -8.94 16.99
N ASP A 385 -16.69 -10.18 17.23
CA ASP A 385 -17.34 -11.38 16.71
C ASP A 385 -18.82 -11.44 17.17
N GLU A 386 -19.10 -11.19 18.44
CA GLU A 386 -20.48 -11.21 18.92
C GLU A 386 -21.36 -10.12 18.30
N TRP A 387 -20.83 -8.91 18.10
CA TRP A 387 -21.56 -7.82 17.45
C TRP A 387 -21.70 -7.96 15.94
N ARG A 388 -20.78 -8.65 15.25
CA ARG A 388 -20.77 -8.76 13.79
C ARG A 388 -22.06 -9.38 13.22
N ARG A 389 -22.68 -10.28 13.98
CA ARG A 389 -23.95 -10.93 13.63
C ARG A 389 -25.11 -9.93 13.46
N ASP A 390 -25.02 -8.77 14.11
CA ASP A 390 -26.10 -7.77 14.17
C ASP A 390 -25.86 -6.53 13.29
N ILE A 391 -24.67 -6.38 12.71
CA ILE A 391 -24.33 -5.21 11.88
C ILE A 391 -25.22 -5.14 10.64
N ALA A 392 -26.01 -4.08 10.51
CA ALA A 392 -26.90 -3.86 9.37
C ALA A 392 -26.27 -2.90 8.35
N TYR A 393 -25.39 -3.41 7.48
CA TYR A 393 -24.82 -2.61 6.39
C TYR A 393 -25.92 -1.94 5.55
N GLY A 394 -25.70 -0.67 5.21
CA GLY A 394 -26.65 0.18 4.48
C GLY A 394 -27.74 0.82 5.33
N LYS A 395 -27.82 0.52 6.64
CA LYS A 395 -28.82 1.08 7.56
C LYS A 395 -28.23 1.94 8.69
N ILE A 396 -26.91 2.02 8.80
CA ILE A 396 -26.21 2.71 9.88
C ILE A 396 -25.75 4.08 9.37
N ASN A 397 -26.09 5.15 10.11
CA ASN A 397 -25.81 6.53 9.75
C ASN A 397 -24.80 7.17 10.72
N ARG A 398 -23.76 7.83 10.18
CA ARG A 398 -22.64 8.37 10.98
C ARG A 398 -22.98 9.61 11.82
N THR A 399 -24.11 10.26 11.55
CA THR A 399 -24.52 11.51 12.24
C THR A 399 -25.70 11.30 13.18
N SER A 400 -26.55 10.30 12.92
CA SER A 400 -27.80 10.05 13.65
C SER A 400 -27.88 8.70 14.36
N ASP A 401 -26.94 7.78 14.12
CA ASP A 401 -26.89 6.45 14.75
C ASP A 401 -25.51 6.15 15.33
N ALA A 402 -25.06 7.03 16.24
CA ALA A 402 -23.70 7.02 16.79
C ALA A 402 -23.30 5.68 17.41
N ALA A 403 -24.18 5.08 18.22
CA ALA A 403 -23.87 3.85 18.95
C ALA A 403 -23.69 2.66 18.01
N ASN A 404 -24.58 2.45 17.03
CA ASN A 404 -24.40 1.37 16.07
C ASN A 404 -23.28 1.66 15.07
N PHE A 405 -23.04 2.93 14.73
CA PHE A 405 -21.89 3.32 13.93
C PHE A 405 -20.59 2.91 14.60
N LEU A 406 -20.37 3.29 15.87
CA LEU A 406 -19.15 2.95 16.59
C LEU A 406 -19.00 1.43 16.77
N ARG A 407 -20.10 0.70 17.07
CA ARG A 407 -20.08 -0.76 17.19
C ARG A 407 -19.70 -1.45 15.88
N ALA A 408 -20.30 -1.04 14.76
CA ALA A 408 -19.96 -1.60 13.45
C ALA A 408 -18.51 -1.26 13.07
N TYR A 409 -18.09 -0.01 13.29
CA TYR A 409 -16.74 0.44 13.01
C TYR A 409 -15.70 -0.34 13.80
N ALA A 410 -15.92 -0.55 15.10
CA ALA A 410 -15.06 -1.37 15.96
C ALA A 410 -15.04 -2.83 15.50
N SER A 411 -16.21 -3.41 15.24
CA SER A 411 -16.35 -4.83 14.87
C SER A 411 -15.73 -5.19 13.51
N ASP A 412 -15.76 -4.25 12.56
CA ASP A 412 -15.09 -4.38 11.26
C ASP A 412 -13.58 -4.08 11.34
N SER A 413 -13.11 -3.48 12.44
CA SER A 413 -11.69 -3.15 12.62
C SER A 413 -10.93 -4.20 13.44
N TRP A 414 -11.58 -4.80 14.44
CA TRP A 414 -10.98 -5.81 15.32
C TRP A 414 -11.26 -7.23 14.80
N GLN A 415 -10.40 -7.69 13.91
CA GLN A 415 -10.51 -9.00 13.25
C GLN A 415 -9.27 -9.85 13.54
N ALA A 416 -9.36 -11.17 13.53
CA ALA A 416 -8.19 -12.03 13.57
C ALA A 416 -8.38 -13.19 12.59
N TYR A 417 -7.38 -13.47 11.77
CA TYR A 417 -7.52 -14.41 10.66
C TYR A 417 -6.80 -15.74 10.91
N GLY A 418 -5.77 -15.78 11.76
CA GLY A 418 -4.99 -16.97 12.10
C GLY A 418 -5.68 -17.90 13.11
N ARG A 419 -6.94 -18.28 12.86
CA ARG A 419 -7.80 -19.10 13.74
C ARG A 419 -8.84 -19.89 12.93
N THR A 420 -9.60 -20.76 13.60
CA THR A 420 -10.50 -21.74 12.96
C THR A 420 -11.99 -21.41 13.03
N ALA A 421 -12.40 -20.41 13.81
CA ALA A 421 -13.80 -20.04 13.94
C ALA A 421 -13.92 -18.52 14.05
N THR A 422 -15.01 -17.93 13.57
CA THR A 422 -15.38 -16.51 13.72
C THR A 422 -16.86 -16.39 13.40
N THR A 423 -17.41 -15.18 13.45
CA THR A 423 -18.80 -14.91 13.12
C THR A 423 -18.88 -14.03 11.88
N THR A 424 -20.06 -13.98 11.27
CA THR A 424 -20.33 -13.14 10.13
C THR A 424 -21.74 -12.60 10.20
N GLN A 425 -22.02 -11.51 9.48
CA GLN A 425 -23.37 -11.00 9.30
C GLN A 425 -24.15 -11.96 8.36
N PRO A 426 -25.20 -12.66 8.83
CA PRO A 426 -25.96 -13.60 8.00
C PRO A 426 -26.67 -12.97 6.79
N ARG A 427 -26.89 -11.66 6.80
CA ARG A 427 -27.51 -10.90 5.69
C ARG A 427 -26.54 -10.47 4.59
N GLY A 428 -25.26 -10.85 4.68
CA GLY A 428 -24.23 -10.47 3.71
C GLY A 428 -23.43 -9.23 4.09
N GLN A 429 -22.46 -8.88 3.25
CA GLN A 429 -21.40 -7.90 3.52
C GLN A 429 -21.55 -6.66 2.62
N GLY A 430 -22.78 -6.14 2.48
CA GLY A 430 -23.06 -5.06 1.55
C GLY A 430 -22.83 -5.49 0.10
N ASP A 431 -22.06 -4.71 -0.65
CA ASP A 431 -21.68 -5.02 -2.03
C ASP A 431 -20.41 -5.88 -2.16
N TYR A 432 -19.79 -6.29 -1.04
CA TYR A 432 -18.59 -7.12 -1.04
C TYR A 432 -18.88 -8.62 -1.22
N MET A 433 -19.90 -9.13 -0.51
CA MET A 433 -20.24 -10.56 -0.52
C MET A 433 -21.73 -10.76 -0.25
N PRO A 434 -22.45 -11.55 -1.07
CA PRO A 434 -23.87 -11.81 -0.88
C PRO A 434 -24.12 -12.78 0.27
N ALA A 435 -25.30 -12.68 0.90
CA ALA A 435 -25.74 -13.61 1.94
C ALA A 435 -25.73 -15.09 1.47
N GLY A 436 -25.96 -15.32 0.18
CA GLY A 436 -25.92 -16.65 -0.42
C GLY A 436 -24.58 -17.38 -0.27
N ALA A 437 -23.47 -16.65 -0.17
CA ALA A 437 -22.13 -17.23 -0.10
C ALA A 437 -21.97 -18.15 1.11
N GLN A 438 -22.59 -17.82 2.24
CA GLN A 438 -22.50 -18.60 3.48
C GLN A 438 -23.11 -20.01 3.34
N LYS A 439 -24.02 -20.20 2.38
CA LYS A 439 -24.68 -21.48 2.12
C LYS A 439 -23.85 -22.41 1.23
N LEU A 440 -22.78 -21.91 0.61
CA LEU A 440 -21.93 -22.70 -0.26
C LEU A 440 -21.17 -23.76 0.55
N ALA A 441 -21.17 -24.99 0.06
CA ALA A 441 -20.40 -26.09 0.63
C ALA A 441 -18.91 -25.89 0.34
N THR A 442 -18.07 -26.10 1.36
CA THR A 442 -16.61 -26.04 1.25
C THR A 442 -16.02 -27.44 1.03
N SER A 443 -14.80 -27.50 0.50
CA SER A 443 -14.09 -28.77 0.34
C SER A 443 -13.83 -29.45 1.69
N THR A 444 -14.17 -30.74 1.78
CA THR A 444 -13.94 -31.57 2.97
C THR A 444 -12.55 -32.19 3.00
N ASP A 445 -11.96 -32.39 1.82
CA ASP A 445 -10.65 -32.97 1.63
C ASP A 445 -9.62 -31.94 1.16
N TYR A 446 -8.35 -32.27 1.36
CA TYR A 446 -7.26 -31.46 0.84
C TYR A 446 -7.16 -31.57 -0.69
N GLU A 447 -7.06 -30.42 -1.33
CA GLU A 447 -6.72 -30.28 -2.74
C GLU A 447 -5.31 -29.71 -2.87
N THR A 448 -4.50 -30.24 -3.78
CA THR A 448 -3.18 -29.68 -4.10
C THR A 448 -3.29 -28.71 -5.26
N ILE A 449 -2.85 -27.47 -5.07
CA ILE A 449 -2.83 -26.41 -6.07
C ILE A 449 -1.38 -26.06 -6.40
N GLU A 450 -1.01 -26.14 -7.67
CA GLU A 450 0.29 -25.67 -8.18
C GLU A 450 0.13 -24.24 -8.71
N LEU A 451 1.02 -23.34 -8.31
CA LEU A 451 1.04 -21.93 -8.72
C LEU A 451 2.42 -21.60 -9.31
N THR A 452 2.41 -20.99 -10.50
CA THR A 452 3.60 -20.40 -11.11
C THR A 452 3.76 -18.95 -10.63
N LEU A 453 4.93 -18.60 -10.10
CA LEU A 453 5.30 -17.27 -9.62
C LEU A 453 5.94 -16.48 -10.77
N PRO A 454 5.25 -15.47 -11.34
CA PRO A 454 5.68 -14.81 -12.57
C PRO A 454 6.86 -13.84 -12.37
N GLN A 455 7.14 -13.41 -11.14
CA GLN A 455 8.22 -12.49 -10.82
C GLN A 455 8.79 -12.76 -9.42
N GLY A 456 9.76 -11.96 -8.95
CA GLY A 456 10.46 -12.23 -7.68
C GLY A 456 9.66 -11.94 -6.41
N SER A 457 8.66 -11.05 -6.49
CA SER A 457 7.72 -10.77 -5.42
C SER A 457 6.40 -10.26 -5.99
N GLY A 458 5.30 -10.51 -5.28
CA GLY A 458 3.99 -10.09 -5.73
C GLY A 458 2.86 -10.83 -5.03
N LYS A 459 1.67 -10.75 -5.63
CA LYS A 459 0.49 -11.49 -5.21
C LYS A 459 -0.10 -12.20 -6.42
N THR A 460 -0.68 -13.38 -6.23
CA THR A 460 -1.37 -14.12 -7.30
C THR A 460 -2.60 -14.81 -6.75
N ALA A 461 -3.70 -14.82 -7.51
CA ALA A 461 -4.90 -15.54 -7.11
C ALA A 461 -4.64 -17.05 -7.06
N ILE A 462 -5.03 -17.69 -5.95
CA ILE A 462 -4.93 -19.14 -5.74
C ILE A 462 -5.99 -19.90 -6.57
N GLY A 463 -7.05 -19.20 -6.98
CA GLY A 463 -8.19 -19.81 -7.69
C GLY A 463 -9.18 -20.52 -6.76
N ARG A 464 -9.06 -20.31 -5.45
CA ARG A 464 -9.99 -20.80 -4.42
C ARG A 464 -10.49 -19.64 -3.58
N GLY A 465 -11.71 -19.76 -3.07
CA GLY A 465 -12.34 -18.73 -2.25
C GLY A 465 -12.45 -19.14 -0.78
N ALA A 466 -12.36 -18.17 0.12
CA ALA A 466 -12.85 -18.31 1.49
C ALA A 466 -14.33 -17.95 1.56
N ILE A 467 -15.11 -18.73 2.30
CA ILE A 467 -16.50 -18.43 2.62
C ILE A 467 -16.55 -17.68 3.96
N PRO A 468 -17.41 -16.65 4.11
CA PRO A 468 -17.56 -15.94 5.38
C PRO A 468 -17.76 -16.91 6.55
N ALA A 469 -16.91 -16.78 7.58
CA ALA A 469 -16.93 -17.59 8.80
C ALA A 469 -16.78 -19.11 8.62
N LYS A 470 -16.15 -19.58 7.52
CA LYS A 470 -15.72 -20.97 7.36
C LYS A 470 -14.19 -21.03 7.24
N ALA A 471 -13.56 -21.84 8.08
CA ALA A 471 -12.11 -21.96 8.09
C ALA A 471 -11.56 -22.62 6.83
N VAL A 472 -10.36 -22.17 6.47
CA VAL A 472 -9.49 -22.71 5.46
C VAL A 472 -8.22 -23.21 6.15
N ALA A 473 -7.79 -24.41 5.80
CA ALA A 473 -6.49 -24.94 6.22
C ALA A 473 -5.54 -24.91 5.01
N LEU A 474 -4.34 -24.36 5.19
CA LEU A 474 -3.31 -24.27 4.16
C LEU A 474 -1.98 -24.89 4.61
N GLU A 475 -1.34 -25.63 3.72
CA GLU A 475 0.01 -26.18 3.92
C GLU A 475 0.89 -25.85 2.71
N ILE A 476 2.16 -25.52 2.95
CA ILE A 476 3.17 -25.48 1.89
C ILE A 476 3.60 -26.92 1.62
N ALA A 477 3.15 -27.50 0.51
CA ALA A 477 3.58 -28.83 0.10
C ALA A 477 4.94 -28.79 -0.62
N GLU A 478 5.18 -27.75 -1.42
CA GLU A 478 6.44 -27.58 -2.14
C GLU A 478 6.71 -26.09 -2.38
N ALA A 479 7.89 -25.60 -2.02
CA ALA A 479 8.35 -24.27 -2.41
C ALA A 479 9.89 -24.19 -2.38
N PRO A 480 10.54 -23.44 -3.28
CA PRO A 480 12.00 -23.26 -3.26
C PRO A 480 12.51 -22.70 -1.93
N ALA A 481 13.75 -23.03 -1.55
CA ALA A 481 14.38 -22.49 -0.36
C ALA A 481 14.48 -20.95 -0.46
N GLY A 482 14.18 -20.23 0.62
CA GLY A 482 14.20 -18.76 0.65
C GLY A 482 12.94 -18.06 0.14
N VAL A 483 12.01 -18.78 -0.52
CA VAL A 483 10.70 -18.22 -0.89
C VAL A 483 9.82 -18.12 0.36
N ILE A 484 9.33 -16.90 0.62
CA ILE A 484 8.42 -16.56 1.72
C ILE A 484 7.01 -16.47 1.15
N LEU A 485 6.06 -17.15 1.79
CA LEU A 485 4.68 -17.23 1.35
C LEU A 485 3.72 -16.72 2.44
N GLY A 486 2.61 -16.14 2.04
CA GLY A 486 1.53 -15.72 2.92
C GLY A 486 0.18 -15.76 2.21
N VAL A 487 -0.91 -15.94 2.95
CA VAL A 487 -2.27 -15.97 2.40
C VAL A 487 -3.05 -14.73 2.82
N GLN A 488 -3.85 -14.19 1.91
CA GLN A 488 -4.84 -13.16 2.19
C GLN A 488 -6.08 -13.35 1.33
N THR A 489 -7.14 -12.59 1.63
CA THR A 489 -8.29 -12.44 0.73
C THR A 489 -8.17 -11.17 -0.10
N SER A 490 -8.45 -11.31 -1.39
CA SER A 490 -8.37 -10.28 -2.44
C SER A 490 -7.00 -9.62 -2.61
N HIS A 491 -6.82 -8.89 -3.71
CA HIS A 491 -5.69 -7.96 -3.86
C HIS A 491 -6.23 -6.61 -4.34
N VAL A 492 -6.73 -5.84 -3.38
CA VAL A 492 -7.23 -4.48 -3.58
C VAL A 492 -6.37 -3.51 -2.77
N ARG A 493 -6.33 -2.23 -3.17
CA ARG A 493 -5.55 -1.19 -2.47
C ARG A 493 -6.40 -0.15 -1.75
N THR A 494 -7.72 -0.23 -1.93
CA THR A 494 -8.73 0.66 -1.35
C THR A 494 -9.76 -0.17 -0.60
N TYR A 495 -10.32 0.45 0.44
CA TYR A 495 -11.39 -0.13 1.24
C TYR A 495 -12.51 0.91 1.39
N GLY A 496 -13.71 0.47 1.78
CA GLY A 496 -14.78 1.41 2.12
C GLY A 496 -14.37 2.28 3.30
N ASN A 497 -14.73 3.56 3.30
CA ASN A 497 -14.50 4.43 4.44
C ASN A 497 -15.82 5.02 4.94
N PRO A 498 -16.48 4.38 5.93
CA PRO A 498 -17.78 4.82 6.44
C PRO A 498 -17.82 6.29 6.93
N LEU A 499 -16.66 6.87 7.24
CA LEU A 499 -16.54 8.28 7.61
C LEU A 499 -16.71 9.25 6.44
N THR A 500 -16.28 8.86 5.25
CA THR A 500 -16.26 9.74 4.07
C THR A 500 -17.19 9.28 2.96
N ASP A 501 -17.59 8.00 2.96
CA ASP A 501 -18.46 7.44 1.93
C ASP A 501 -19.81 8.17 1.89
N ALA A 502 -20.27 8.49 0.68
CA ALA A 502 -21.50 9.27 0.47
C ALA A 502 -22.77 8.56 0.97
N SER A 503 -22.78 7.23 0.92
CA SER A 503 -23.97 6.40 1.25
C SER A 503 -23.99 5.89 2.70
N ASN A 504 -23.18 6.48 3.60
CA ASN A 504 -22.93 5.96 4.95
C ASN A 504 -22.34 4.53 4.93
N TYR A 505 -22.59 3.73 5.97
CA TYR A 505 -21.92 2.45 6.24
C TYR A 505 -22.50 1.29 5.41
N ILE A 506 -22.27 1.26 4.09
CA ILE A 506 -22.91 0.31 3.14
C ILE A 506 -22.23 -1.05 3.02
N ARG A 507 -21.04 -1.23 3.58
CA ARG A 507 -20.20 -2.44 3.46
C ARG A 507 -19.22 -2.51 4.63
N PRO A 508 -18.54 -3.65 4.89
CA PRO A 508 -17.49 -3.68 5.88
C PRO A 508 -16.37 -2.69 5.55
N ARG A 509 -15.91 -1.92 6.55
CA ARG A 509 -14.84 -0.92 6.34
C ARG A 509 -13.59 -1.54 5.71
N GLN A 510 -13.20 -2.74 6.12
CA GLN A 510 -12.02 -3.46 5.63
C GLN A 510 -12.36 -4.93 5.38
N ALA A 511 -13.12 -5.17 4.31
CA ALA A 511 -13.57 -6.52 3.97
C ALA A 511 -12.44 -7.50 3.59
N PRO A 512 -11.43 -7.09 2.79
CA PRO A 512 -10.25 -7.93 2.53
C PRO A 512 -9.37 -8.10 3.77
N SER A 513 -8.77 -9.27 3.91
CA SER A 513 -7.84 -9.59 5.00
C SER A 513 -6.44 -9.02 4.74
N TRP A 514 -5.67 -8.88 5.82
CA TRP A 514 -4.21 -8.77 5.71
C TRP A 514 -3.59 -10.15 5.42
N THR A 515 -2.30 -10.14 5.10
CA THR A 515 -1.50 -11.35 4.88
C THR A 515 -1.25 -12.07 6.20
N VAL A 516 -1.60 -13.36 6.25
CA VAL A 516 -1.15 -14.29 7.28
C VAL A 516 0.01 -15.10 6.70
N PRO A 517 1.23 -15.02 7.26
CA PRO A 517 2.37 -15.80 6.79
C PRO A 517 2.10 -17.31 6.87
N LEU A 518 2.48 -18.03 5.81
CA LEU A 518 2.42 -19.50 5.79
C LEU A 518 3.69 -20.07 6.40
N GLN A 519 3.53 -21.10 7.24
CA GLN A 519 4.64 -21.79 7.87
C GLN A 519 5.08 -23.00 7.02
N ARG A 520 6.38 -23.30 7.03
CA ARG A 520 6.91 -24.56 6.48
C ARG A 520 6.50 -25.69 7.41
N ASP A 521 6.16 -26.85 6.83
CA ASP A 521 5.91 -28.11 7.56
C ASP A 521 4.79 -28.06 8.61
N ALA A 522 3.90 -27.06 8.54
CA ALA A 522 2.78 -26.89 9.46
C ALA A 522 1.52 -26.42 8.74
N VAL A 523 0.37 -26.79 9.29
CA VAL A 523 -0.93 -26.28 8.85
C VAL A 523 -1.08 -24.84 9.34
N THR A 524 -1.40 -23.95 8.43
CA THR A 524 -1.82 -22.58 8.75
C THR A 524 -3.34 -22.52 8.68
N ASP A 525 -3.98 -22.31 9.84
CA ASP A 525 -5.41 -22.04 9.94
C ASP A 525 -5.69 -20.59 9.50
N PHE A 526 -6.66 -20.42 8.62
CA PHE A 526 -7.08 -19.13 8.12
C PHE A 526 -8.61 -19.03 8.11
N ILE A 527 -9.16 -17.95 8.63
CA ILE A 527 -10.60 -17.66 8.55
C ILE A 527 -10.82 -16.18 8.31
N THR A 528 -11.92 -15.82 7.67
CA THR A 528 -12.33 -14.42 7.48
C THR A 528 -13.82 -14.28 7.75
N PRO A 529 -14.25 -13.22 8.45
CA PRO A 529 -15.67 -12.97 8.66
C PRO A 529 -16.39 -12.51 7.38
N PHE A 530 -15.66 -12.11 6.34
CA PHE A 530 -16.23 -11.51 5.13
C PHE A 530 -16.04 -12.37 3.88
N GLY A 531 -15.23 -13.43 3.95
CA GLY A 531 -14.90 -14.26 2.79
C GLY A 531 -14.02 -13.51 1.80
N GLY A 532 -13.90 -14.05 0.59
CA GLY A 532 -13.19 -13.40 -0.51
C GLY A 532 -12.21 -14.33 -1.24
N PRO A 533 -11.83 -14.02 -2.50
CA PRO A 533 -10.87 -14.83 -3.25
C PRO A 533 -9.55 -14.94 -2.51
N LEU A 534 -8.97 -16.14 -2.41
CA LEU A 534 -7.68 -16.32 -1.77
C LEU A 534 -6.55 -15.90 -2.73
N PHE A 535 -5.64 -15.09 -2.22
CA PHE A 535 -4.42 -14.65 -2.90
C PHE A 535 -3.20 -15.12 -2.11
N LEU A 536 -2.21 -15.61 -2.85
CA LEU A 536 -0.88 -15.94 -2.35
C LEU A 536 0.00 -14.70 -2.47
N SER A 537 0.49 -14.18 -1.36
CA SER A 537 1.59 -13.22 -1.30
C SER A 537 2.91 -13.99 -1.31
N TYR A 538 3.87 -13.55 -2.13
CA TYR A 538 5.17 -14.20 -2.24
C TYR A 538 6.32 -13.18 -2.36
N SER A 539 7.50 -13.55 -1.88
CA SER A 539 8.75 -12.83 -2.08
C SER A 539 9.95 -13.80 -2.08
N GLY A 540 11.09 -13.33 -2.61
CA GLY A 540 12.30 -14.15 -2.71
C GLY A 540 12.23 -15.21 -3.81
N ALA A 541 11.30 -15.08 -4.75
CA ALA A 541 11.13 -15.99 -5.87
C ALA A 541 12.04 -15.61 -7.05
N THR A 542 12.19 -16.52 -7.99
CA THR A 542 12.65 -16.26 -9.36
C THR A 542 11.48 -16.43 -10.31
N ALA A 543 11.37 -15.55 -11.32
CA ALA A 543 10.31 -15.62 -12.32
C ALA A 543 10.21 -17.03 -12.94
N GLY A 544 9.00 -17.57 -13.01
CA GLY A 544 8.70 -18.90 -13.51
C GLY A 544 8.81 -20.03 -12.48
N GLN A 545 9.29 -19.77 -11.25
CA GLN A 545 9.30 -20.78 -10.19
C GLN A 545 7.89 -21.23 -9.84
N LYS A 546 7.76 -22.48 -9.39
CA LYS A 546 6.49 -23.07 -8.98
C LYS A 546 6.46 -23.31 -7.48
N VAL A 547 5.26 -23.21 -6.90
CA VAL A 547 4.96 -23.61 -5.52
C VAL A 547 3.71 -24.47 -5.51
N LYS A 548 3.62 -25.40 -4.56
CA LYS A 548 2.43 -26.22 -4.33
C LYS A 548 1.87 -25.98 -2.94
N LEU A 549 0.58 -25.69 -2.89
CA LEU A 549 -0.18 -25.53 -1.66
C LEU A 549 -1.16 -26.69 -1.53
N ARG A 550 -1.34 -27.23 -0.33
CA ARG A 550 -2.51 -28.06 -0.01
C ARG A 550 -3.53 -27.20 0.69
N VAL A 551 -4.76 -27.21 0.21
CA VAL A 551 -5.85 -26.37 0.74
C VAL A 551 -7.09 -27.20 1.03
N LYS A 552 -7.74 -26.93 2.15
CA LYS A 552 -9.02 -27.54 2.57
C LYS A 552 -9.95 -26.45 3.12
N GLY A 553 -11.27 -26.68 3.08
CA GLY A 553 -12.26 -25.71 3.57
C GLY A 553 -12.51 -24.56 2.60
N THR A 554 -12.14 -24.74 1.33
CA THR A 554 -12.27 -23.70 0.30
C THR A 554 -13.43 -23.98 -0.66
N ILE A 555 -13.73 -23.02 -1.54
CA ILE A 555 -14.68 -23.20 -2.65
C ILE A 555 -14.03 -22.92 -4.00
N LYS A 556 -14.60 -23.52 -5.05
CA LYS A 556 -14.39 -23.10 -6.44
C LYS A 556 -15.45 -22.06 -6.79
N TYR A 557 -15.04 -20.89 -7.27
CA TYR A 557 -15.93 -19.80 -7.72
C TYR A 557 -15.70 -19.53 -9.21
N ALA A 558 -16.29 -18.44 -9.73
CA ALA A 558 -16.01 -17.91 -11.05
C ALA A 558 -14.53 -17.47 -11.18
N HIS A 559 -13.65 -18.44 -11.43
CA HIS A 559 -12.23 -18.25 -11.61
C HIS A 559 -11.81 -18.78 -12.98
N PHE A 560 -11.13 -17.93 -13.77
CA PHE A 560 -10.71 -18.26 -15.12
C PHE A 560 -9.19 -18.08 -15.24
N ASP A 561 -8.42 -19.17 -15.13
CA ASP A 561 -6.95 -19.12 -15.19
C ASP A 561 -6.42 -19.56 -16.56
N PHE A 562 -6.14 -18.60 -17.43
CA PHE A 562 -5.51 -18.83 -18.72
C PHE A 562 -3.98 -18.66 -18.69
N SER A 563 -3.38 -18.41 -17.52
CA SER A 563 -1.95 -18.09 -17.40
C SER A 563 -1.03 -19.26 -17.76
N GLN A 564 -1.56 -20.49 -17.79
CA GLN A 564 -0.84 -21.71 -18.18
C GLN A 564 -1.43 -22.37 -19.44
N GLY A 565 -2.20 -21.62 -20.24
CA GLY A 565 -2.92 -22.14 -21.41
C GLY A 565 -4.42 -22.25 -21.17
N THR A 566 -5.14 -22.89 -22.10
CA THR A 566 -6.61 -23.02 -22.01
C THR A 566 -7.01 -24.07 -20.96
N PRO A 567 -7.81 -23.73 -19.94
CA PRO A 567 -8.33 -24.69 -18.97
C PRO A 567 -9.19 -25.77 -19.62
N ALA A 568 -9.40 -26.88 -18.89
CA ALA A 568 -10.33 -27.91 -19.35
C ALA A 568 -11.76 -27.35 -19.45
N GLN A 569 -12.50 -27.75 -20.48
CA GLN A 569 -13.85 -27.22 -20.74
C GLN A 569 -14.79 -27.39 -19.54
N ALA A 570 -14.71 -28.52 -18.83
CA ALA A 570 -15.52 -28.77 -17.63
C ALA A 570 -15.23 -27.76 -16.49
N GLU A 571 -13.99 -27.27 -16.36
CA GLU A 571 -13.64 -26.24 -15.38
C GLU A 571 -14.23 -24.89 -15.77
N LEU A 572 -14.19 -24.55 -17.06
CA LEU A 572 -14.79 -23.34 -17.60
C LEU A 572 -16.31 -23.35 -17.45
N ASP A 573 -16.97 -24.47 -17.73
CA ASP A 573 -18.41 -24.62 -17.58
C ASP A 573 -18.82 -24.48 -16.11
N ALA A 574 -18.05 -25.07 -15.17
CA ALA A 574 -18.28 -24.92 -13.74
C ALA A 574 -18.09 -23.46 -13.26
N ALA A 575 -17.05 -22.77 -13.74
CA ALA A 575 -16.80 -21.36 -13.44
C ALA A 575 -17.90 -20.44 -14.02
N MET A 576 -18.36 -20.71 -15.25
CA MET A 576 -19.48 -19.99 -15.87
C MET A 576 -20.79 -20.23 -15.14
N ALA A 577 -21.05 -21.45 -14.67
CA ALA A 577 -22.20 -21.75 -13.84
C ALA A 577 -22.15 -20.97 -12.51
N ALA A 578 -20.99 -20.92 -11.86
CA ALA A 578 -20.80 -20.11 -10.64
C ALA A 578 -21.03 -18.61 -10.91
N LEU A 579 -20.52 -18.09 -12.03
CA LEU A 579 -20.74 -16.70 -12.47
C LEU A 579 -22.24 -16.39 -12.61
N GLN A 580 -23.01 -17.30 -13.22
CA GLN A 580 -24.45 -17.11 -13.43
C GLN A 580 -25.26 -17.19 -12.14
N ARG A 581 -24.88 -18.09 -11.22
CA ARG A 581 -25.55 -18.21 -9.91
C ARG A 581 -25.34 -16.97 -9.03
N GLN A 582 -24.23 -16.25 -9.20
CA GLN A 582 -23.88 -15.06 -8.43
C GLN A 582 -23.93 -15.27 -6.90
N ASP A 583 -23.71 -16.52 -6.48
CA ASP A 583 -23.78 -16.96 -5.09
C ASP A 583 -22.47 -16.69 -4.33
N TYR A 584 -21.38 -16.42 -5.05
CA TYR A 584 -20.11 -15.95 -4.53
C TYR A 584 -19.81 -14.53 -5.03
N GLY A 585 -19.39 -13.62 -4.15
CA GLY A 585 -19.35 -12.16 -4.42
C GLY A 585 -18.33 -11.67 -5.44
N TRP A 586 -17.42 -12.54 -5.90
CA TRP A 586 -16.27 -12.14 -6.71
C TRP A 586 -16.00 -13.08 -7.87
N SER A 587 -15.44 -12.55 -8.95
CA SER A 587 -14.83 -13.29 -10.05
C SER A 587 -13.38 -12.88 -10.20
N THR A 588 -12.51 -13.82 -10.59
CA THR A 588 -11.13 -13.48 -10.95
C THR A 588 -10.69 -14.14 -12.26
N PHE A 589 -9.76 -13.48 -12.93
CA PHE A 589 -9.20 -13.91 -14.19
C PHE A 589 -7.68 -13.84 -14.10
N LYS A 590 -6.98 -14.82 -14.67
CA LYS A 590 -5.53 -14.81 -14.81
C LYS A 590 -5.19 -15.06 -16.27
N PHE A 591 -4.18 -14.37 -16.77
CA PHE A 591 -3.70 -14.46 -18.15
C PHE A 591 -2.22 -14.06 -18.19
N ARG A 592 -1.58 -14.13 -19.35
CA ARG A 592 -0.18 -13.72 -19.47
C ARG A 592 -0.03 -12.24 -19.10
N GLY A 593 0.82 -11.96 -18.11
CA GLY A 593 1.15 -10.59 -17.71
C GLY A 593 0.09 -9.87 -16.89
N GLY A 594 -1.03 -10.52 -16.51
CA GLY A 594 -2.04 -9.83 -15.70
C GLY A 594 -3.03 -10.72 -14.95
N GLU A 595 -3.64 -10.13 -13.93
CA GLU A 595 -4.75 -10.71 -13.19
C GLU A 595 -5.85 -9.66 -12.96
N LEU A 596 -7.10 -10.06 -13.05
CA LEU A 596 -8.26 -9.18 -12.85
C LEU A 596 -9.14 -9.73 -11.73
N GLN A 597 -9.64 -8.84 -10.88
CA GLN A 597 -10.64 -9.12 -9.86
C GLN A 597 -11.83 -8.18 -10.02
N GLN A 598 -13.05 -8.73 -10.04
CA GLN A 598 -14.29 -7.94 -10.15
C GLN A 598 -15.34 -8.47 -9.19
N THR A 599 -16.20 -7.58 -8.67
CA THR A 599 -17.42 -8.05 -8.02
C THR A 599 -18.24 -8.88 -9.02
N ILE A 600 -18.95 -9.90 -8.53
CA ILE A 600 -19.58 -10.91 -9.41
C ILE A 600 -20.60 -10.30 -10.37
N ALA A 601 -21.31 -9.26 -9.93
CA ALA A 601 -22.25 -8.51 -10.76
C ALA A 601 -21.55 -7.78 -11.90
N VAL A 602 -20.38 -7.20 -11.66
CA VAL A 602 -19.58 -6.53 -12.69
C VAL A 602 -18.91 -7.52 -13.64
N ALA A 603 -18.45 -8.66 -13.12
CA ALA A 603 -17.97 -9.76 -13.97
C ALA A 603 -19.06 -10.23 -14.94
N LEU A 604 -20.29 -10.46 -14.47
CA LEU A 604 -21.40 -10.85 -15.33
C LEU A 604 -21.72 -9.78 -16.38
N LYS A 605 -21.62 -8.48 -16.04
CA LYS A 605 -21.73 -7.39 -17.03
C LYS A 605 -20.61 -7.45 -18.09
N SER A 606 -19.38 -7.77 -17.69
CA SER A 606 -18.23 -7.91 -18.60
C SER A 606 -18.48 -9.01 -19.64
N PHE A 607 -19.05 -10.14 -19.23
CA PHE A 607 -19.45 -11.23 -20.14
C PHE A 607 -20.64 -10.87 -21.06
N LYS A 608 -21.48 -9.90 -20.69
CA LYS A 608 -22.59 -9.39 -21.51
C LYS A 608 -22.18 -8.26 -22.45
N SER A 609 -21.08 -7.57 -22.16
CA SER A 609 -20.69 -6.35 -22.88
C SER A 609 -20.48 -6.62 -24.37
N GLY A 610 -21.21 -5.88 -25.22
CA GLY A 610 -21.16 -6.02 -26.68
C GLY A 610 -21.77 -7.31 -27.23
N MET A 611 -22.56 -8.05 -26.44
CA MET A 611 -23.23 -9.28 -26.87
C MET A 611 -24.74 -9.07 -27.06
N PRO A 612 -25.41 -9.84 -27.95
CA PRO A 612 -26.87 -9.85 -28.04
C PRO A 612 -27.53 -10.14 -26.68
N ALA A 613 -28.71 -9.56 -26.47
CA ALA A 613 -29.47 -9.77 -25.23
C ALA A 613 -29.67 -11.27 -24.94
N GLY A 614 -29.44 -11.66 -23.68
CA GLY A 614 -29.58 -13.05 -23.24
C GLY A 614 -28.38 -13.95 -23.54
N THR A 615 -27.34 -13.46 -24.21
CA THR A 615 -26.11 -14.24 -24.50
C THR A 615 -24.93 -13.78 -23.65
N LEU A 616 -23.97 -14.68 -23.43
CA LEU A 616 -22.71 -14.40 -22.75
C LEU A 616 -21.55 -14.69 -23.71
N ARG A 617 -20.49 -13.89 -23.61
CA ARG A 617 -19.20 -14.16 -24.21
C ARG A 617 -18.60 -15.46 -23.65
N THR A 618 -17.75 -16.14 -24.41
CA THR A 618 -16.98 -17.27 -23.86
C THR A 618 -15.83 -16.75 -23.01
N PRO A 619 -15.35 -17.52 -22.01
CA PRO A 619 -14.16 -17.16 -21.23
C PRO A 619 -12.93 -16.92 -22.10
N GLN A 620 -12.71 -17.74 -23.14
CA GLN A 620 -11.63 -17.56 -24.11
C GLN A 620 -11.73 -16.21 -24.83
N ASP A 621 -12.92 -15.87 -25.34
CA ASP A 621 -13.06 -14.61 -26.06
C ASP A 621 -12.88 -13.39 -25.15
N LEU A 622 -13.37 -13.44 -23.90
CA LEU A 622 -13.16 -12.35 -22.95
C LEU A 622 -11.70 -12.25 -22.49
N VAL A 623 -11.14 -13.35 -21.98
CA VAL A 623 -9.85 -13.33 -21.28
C VAL A 623 -8.68 -13.33 -22.26
N THR A 624 -8.61 -14.31 -23.15
CA THR A 624 -7.41 -14.46 -24.00
C THR A 624 -7.51 -13.59 -25.24
N ARG A 625 -8.67 -13.51 -25.90
CA ARG A 625 -8.78 -12.73 -27.15
C ARG A 625 -8.86 -11.24 -26.91
N ARG A 626 -9.57 -10.78 -25.87
CA ARG A 626 -9.82 -9.35 -25.63
C ARG A 626 -8.91 -8.74 -24.57
N ILE A 627 -8.89 -9.28 -23.35
CA ILE A 627 -8.09 -8.71 -22.26
C ILE A 627 -6.60 -8.91 -22.53
N GLU A 628 -6.14 -10.15 -22.69
CA GLU A 628 -4.74 -10.43 -23.03
C GLU A 628 -4.44 -9.94 -24.45
N GLY A 629 -5.15 -10.48 -25.44
CA GLY A 629 -4.82 -10.33 -26.86
C GLY A 629 -5.04 -8.96 -27.46
N ILE A 630 -5.85 -8.06 -26.86
CA ILE A 630 -6.02 -6.67 -27.31
C ILE A 630 -5.52 -5.69 -26.26
N LEU A 631 -6.04 -5.69 -25.03
CA LEU A 631 -5.67 -4.70 -24.01
C LEU A 631 -4.19 -4.78 -23.62
N MET A 632 -3.74 -5.94 -23.14
CA MET A 632 -2.34 -6.10 -22.71
C MET A 632 -1.37 -6.11 -23.89
N ASP A 633 -1.64 -6.95 -24.89
CA ASP A 633 -0.73 -7.16 -26.01
C ASP A 633 -0.53 -5.88 -26.83
N THR A 634 -1.55 -5.04 -27.02
CA THR A 634 -1.35 -3.78 -27.76
C THR A 634 -0.47 -2.80 -27.00
N ASN A 635 -0.63 -2.73 -25.67
CA ASN A 635 0.24 -1.93 -24.83
C ASN A 635 1.69 -2.44 -24.91
N HIS A 636 1.89 -3.74 -24.74
CA HIS A 636 3.23 -4.34 -24.74
C HIS A 636 3.91 -4.27 -26.12
N MET A 637 3.15 -4.43 -27.20
CA MET A 637 3.64 -4.26 -28.57
C MET A 637 4.06 -2.81 -28.79
N SER A 638 3.20 -1.84 -28.48
CA SER A 638 3.49 -0.40 -28.67
C SER A 638 4.69 0.06 -27.84
N ASN A 639 4.87 -0.54 -26.67
CA ASN A 639 6.05 -0.31 -25.83
C ASN A 639 7.26 -1.16 -26.23
N GLY A 640 7.13 -2.14 -27.11
CA GLY A 640 8.21 -2.99 -27.59
C GLY A 640 8.86 -3.84 -26.52
N TYR A 641 8.07 -4.46 -25.65
CA TYR A 641 8.58 -5.42 -24.66
C TYR A 641 8.93 -6.78 -25.28
N ASN A 642 9.85 -7.51 -24.66
CA ASN A 642 10.41 -8.77 -25.16
C ASN A 642 9.46 -9.98 -25.04
N ASP A 643 8.37 -9.85 -24.29
CA ASP A 643 7.32 -10.86 -24.25
C ASP A 643 6.42 -10.84 -25.50
N MET A 644 6.50 -9.78 -26.30
CA MET A 644 5.87 -9.70 -27.61
C MET A 644 6.81 -10.14 -28.73
N LYS A 645 6.24 -10.75 -29.77
CA LYS A 645 6.99 -11.11 -30.98
C LYS A 645 7.53 -9.85 -31.65
N MET A 646 8.85 -9.77 -31.81
CA MET A 646 9.51 -8.69 -32.55
C MET A 646 9.22 -8.83 -34.06
N PRO A 647 8.66 -7.80 -34.72
CA PRO A 647 8.47 -7.80 -36.17
C PRO A 647 9.81 -7.83 -36.93
N SER A 648 9.84 -8.43 -38.13
CA SER A 648 11.08 -8.56 -38.92
C SER A 648 11.67 -7.20 -39.28
N THR A 649 10.83 -6.24 -39.67
CA THR A 649 11.26 -4.87 -40.00
C THR A 649 11.91 -4.18 -38.80
N VAL A 650 11.33 -4.36 -37.60
CA VAL A 650 11.91 -3.85 -36.35
C VAL A 650 13.28 -4.48 -36.11
N SER A 651 13.39 -5.81 -36.22
CA SER A 651 14.68 -6.52 -36.04
C SER A 651 15.74 -6.02 -37.03
N THR A 652 15.40 -5.89 -38.32
CA THR A 652 16.33 -5.39 -39.36
C THR A 652 16.79 -3.97 -39.06
N LEU A 653 15.89 -3.08 -38.66
CA LEU A 653 16.24 -1.71 -38.32
C LEU A 653 17.13 -1.67 -37.07
N CYS A 654 16.79 -2.43 -36.03
CA CYS A 654 17.62 -2.54 -34.83
C CYS A 654 19.05 -2.99 -35.16
N THR A 655 19.22 -4.01 -35.99
CA THR A 655 20.56 -4.42 -36.48
C THR A 655 21.25 -3.29 -37.23
N SER A 656 20.56 -2.63 -38.17
CA SER A 656 21.14 -1.53 -38.95
C SER A 656 21.54 -0.31 -38.10
N PHE A 657 20.87 -0.11 -36.98
CA PHE A 657 21.13 0.98 -36.05
C PHE A 657 22.12 0.60 -34.94
N ALA A 658 22.58 -0.65 -34.90
CA ALA A 658 23.34 -1.22 -33.78
C ALA A 658 22.61 -1.02 -32.43
N TRP A 659 21.30 -1.27 -32.42
CA TRP A 659 20.43 -1.23 -31.23
C TRP A 659 20.24 -2.65 -30.69
N ALA A 660 20.56 -2.85 -29.40
CA ALA A 660 20.31 -4.10 -28.68
C ALA A 660 18.83 -4.21 -28.30
N CYS A 661 17.97 -4.47 -29.29
CA CYS A 661 16.51 -4.41 -29.14
C CYS A 661 15.89 -5.60 -28.38
N ASP A 662 16.63 -6.66 -28.12
CA ASP A 662 16.24 -7.86 -27.39
C ASP A 662 16.88 -7.98 -25.99
N ASP A 663 17.73 -7.01 -25.62
CA ASP A 663 18.36 -6.94 -24.31
C ASP A 663 17.33 -6.86 -23.16
N ALA A 664 17.75 -7.22 -21.95
CA ALA A 664 16.90 -7.23 -20.76
C ALA A 664 16.28 -5.86 -20.39
N VAL A 665 16.81 -4.75 -20.93
CA VAL A 665 16.21 -3.41 -20.76
C VAL A 665 14.83 -3.28 -21.43
N HIS A 666 14.46 -4.25 -22.28
CA HIS A 666 13.16 -4.34 -22.92
C HIS A 666 12.28 -5.46 -22.34
N ASN A 667 12.65 -6.07 -21.23
CA ASN A 667 11.76 -7.02 -20.55
C ASN A 667 10.47 -6.32 -20.12
N ALA A 668 9.36 -7.05 -20.20
CA ALA A 668 8.06 -6.55 -19.76
C ALA A 668 8.07 -6.24 -18.25
N PRO A 669 7.23 -5.31 -17.79
CA PRO A 669 6.92 -5.16 -16.38
C PRO A 669 6.38 -6.47 -15.78
N GLY A 670 6.37 -6.56 -14.45
CA GLY A 670 5.70 -7.67 -13.75
C GLY A 670 4.19 -7.69 -14.00
N VAL A 671 3.51 -8.70 -13.46
CA VAL A 671 2.05 -8.87 -13.58
C VAL A 671 1.30 -7.61 -13.21
N GLN A 672 0.44 -7.12 -14.11
CA GLN A 672 -0.50 -6.03 -13.84
C GLN A 672 -1.77 -6.57 -13.18
N HIS A 673 -2.14 -6.01 -12.03
CA HIS A 673 -3.42 -6.32 -11.41
C HIS A 673 -4.48 -5.29 -11.77
N PHE A 674 -5.71 -5.75 -12.00
CA PHE A 674 -6.88 -4.93 -12.25
C PHE A 674 -7.95 -5.25 -11.20
N VAL A 675 -8.63 -4.21 -10.70
CA VAL A 675 -9.71 -4.34 -9.74
C VAL A 675 -10.90 -3.50 -10.19
N SER A 676 -12.06 -4.11 -10.36
CA SER A 676 -13.30 -3.36 -10.56
C SER A 676 -14.14 -3.35 -9.29
N TRP A 677 -13.67 -2.54 -8.35
CA TRP A 677 -14.29 -2.27 -7.06
C TRP A 677 -13.53 -1.14 -6.35
N LEU A 678 -14.19 -0.01 -6.09
CA LEU A 678 -13.67 1.14 -5.34
C LEU A 678 -12.32 1.68 -5.85
N PRO A 679 -12.29 2.66 -6.76
CA PRO A 679 -11.03 3.23 -7.22
C PRO A 679 -10.38 4.10 -6.15
N ARG A 680 -9.05 4.23 -6.20
CA ARG A 680 -8.31 5.15 -5.32
C ARG A 680 -8.56 6.62 -5.66
N CYS A 681 -8.84 6.91 -6.92
CA CYS A 681 -9.09 8.25 -7.44
C CYS A 681 -10.07 8.19 -8.62
N GLY A 682 -10.81 9.28 -8.85
CA GLY A 682 -11.71 9.38 -10.00
C GLY A 682 -12.70 8.21 -10.12
N SER A 683 -13.05 7.87 -11.37
CA SER A 683 -13.85 6.68 -11.69
C SER A 683 -12.99 5.49 -12.14
N GLY A 684 -11.74 5.74 -12.52
CA GLY A 684 -10.66 4.81 -12.77
C GLY A 684 -9.38 5.43 -12.26
N CYS A 685 -8.45 4.63 -11.76
CA CYS A 685 -7.19 5.11 -11.21
C CYS A 685 -6.08 4.11 -11.53
N SER A 686 -5.06 4.61 -12.21
CA SER A 686 -3.84 3.88 -12.55
C SER A 686 -3.03 3.40 -11.34
N GLY A 687 -2.05 2.54 -11.59
CA GLY A 687 -1.16 1.96 -10.58
C GLY A 687 -1.29 0.44 -10.45
N HIS A 688 -1.00 -0.09 -9.26
CA HIS A 688 -0.92 -1.53 -9.04
C HIS A 688 -1.66 -1.93 -7.75
N PRO A 689 -2.92 -2.41 -7.84
CA PRO A 689 -3.72 -2.59 -9.07
C PRO A 689 -4.15 -1.28 -9.74
N ILE A 690 -4.54 -1.35 -11.02
CA ILE A 690 -5.44 -0.38 -11.66
C ILE A 690 -6.83 -0.66 -11.10
N ASP A 691 -7.48 0.34 -10.51
CA ASP A 691 -8.81 0.18 -9.93
C ASP A 691 -9.87 1.10 -10.55
N SER A 692 -11.13 0.67 -10.53
CA SER A 692 -12.26 1.40 -11.13
C SER A 692 -13.53 1.29 -10.30
N ASP A 693 -14.43 2.25 -10.48
CA ASP A 693 -15.77 2.25 -9.88
C ASP A 693 -16.71 1.36 -10.69
N ASN A 694 -16.57 0.05 -10.48
CA ASN A 694 -17.45 -0.97 -11.03
C ASN A 694 -17.51 -0.98 -12.57
N TRP A 695 -16.43 -0.57 -13.26
CA TRP A 695 -16.32 -0.67 -14.71
C TRP A 695 -16.36 -2.16 -15.12
N PRO A 696 -17.22 -2.56 -16.07
CA PRO A 696 -17.04 -3.85 -16.70
C PRO A 696 -15.66 -3.90 -17.35
N MET A 697 -15.08 -5.09 -17.39
CA MET A 697 -13.88 -5.31 -18.19
C MET A 697 -14.34 -5.37 -19.63
N ASP A 698 -14.22 -4.23 -20.29
CA ASP A 698 -14.36 -4.07 -21.71
C ASP A 698 -13.00 -3.65 -22.29
N ILE A 699 -12.90 -3.68 -23.60
CA ILE A 699 -11.73 -3.16 -24.31
C ILE A 699 -11.98 -1.73 -24.80
N GLY A 700 -12.83 -0.98 -24.09
CA GLY A 700 -13.08 0.44 -24.31
C GLY A 700 -11.91 1.29 -23.80
N TRP A 701 -11.97 2.60 -24.04
CA TRP A 701 -10.86 3.54 -23.77
C TRP A 701 -10.32 3.57 -22.33
N GLY A 702 -11.16 3.36 -21.31
CA GLY A 702 -10.77 3.56 -19.90
C GLY A 702 -9.62 2.65 -19.45
N TRP A 703 -9.72 1.35 -19.68
CA TRP A 703 -8.69 0.38 -19.29
C TRP A 703 -7.30 0.61 -19.93
N PRO A 704 -7.17 0.81 -21.26
CA PRO A 704 -5.88 1.12 -21.87
C PRO A 704 -5.36 2.51 -21.49
N HIS A 705 -6.23 3.46 -21.10
CA HIS A 705 -5.81 4.76 -20.56
C HIS A 705 -5.11 4.58 -19.20
N GLU A 706 -5.74 3.86 -18.27
CA GLU A 706 -5.14 3.60 -16.96
C GLU A 706 -3.89 2.71 -17.05
N LEU A 707 -3.89 1.74 -17.97
CA LEU A 707 -2.70 0.92 -18.24
C LEU A 707 -1.58 1.74 -18.88
N GLY A 708 -1.95 2.72 -19.71
CA GLY A 708 -1.03 3.65 -20.35
C GLY A 708 -0.22 4.43 -19.31
N HIS A 709 -0.86 4.93 -18.25
CA HIS A 709 -0.20 5.65 -17.15
C HIS A 709 0.97 4.84 -16.55
N ASN A 710 0.82 3.52 -16.41
CA ASN A 710 1.86 2.64 -15.86
C ASN A 710 3.05 2.42 -16.80
N THR A 711 2.91 2.76 -18.09
CA THR A 711 3.82 2.32 -19.16
C THR A 711 4.22 3.44 -20.13
N VAL A 712 3.91 4.70 -19.82
CA VAL A 712 4.29 5.87 -20.62
C VAL A 712 5.80 5.87 -20.88
N GLN A 713 6.17 6.15 -22.13
CA GLN A 713 7.57 6.31 -22.53
C GLN A 713 7.89 7.81 -22.71
N PRO A 714 9.14 8.24 -22.51
CA PRO A 714 9.51 9.66 -22.59
C PRO A 714 9.09 10.36 -23.90
N TRP A 715 9.13 9.65 -25.04
CA TRP A 715 8.74 10.22 -26.33
C TRP A 715 7.26 10.60 -26.42
N MET A 716 6.39 10.02 -25.58
CA MET A 716 4.94 10.30 -25.56
C MET A 716 4.61 11.61 -24.84
N GLN A 717 5.53 12.16 -24.05
CA GLN A 717 5.31 13.35 -23.24
C GLN A 717 6.02 14.55 -23.86
N ILE A 718 5.29 15.40 -24.58
CA ILE A 718 5.81 16.67 -25.13
C ILE A 718 5.26 17.83 -24.31
N VAL A 719 6.15 18.46 -23.55
CA VAL A 719 5.87 19.69 -22.81
C VAL A 719 6.87 20.75 -23.24
N ILE A 720 6.37 21.88 -23.74
CA ILE A 720 7.14 23.03 -24.21
C ILE A 720 6.66 24.25 -23.42
N ASP A 721 7.57 24.95 -22.75
CA ASP A 721 7.27 26.11 -21.89
C ASP A 721 6.17 25.82 -20.84
N GLY A 722 6.18 24.60 -20.28
CA GLY A 722 5.21 24.15 -19.27
C GLY A 722 3.83 23.79 -19.80
N LYS A 723 3.62 23.75 -21.13
CA LYS A 723 2.35 23.37 -21.77
C LYS A 723 2.54 22.23 -22.78
N GLY A 724 1.51 21.41 -22.98
CA GLY A 724 1.51 20.36 -23.98
C GLY A 724 0.82 19.08 -23.51
N CYS A 725 1.32 17.95 -23.98
CA CYS A 725 0.78 16.62 -23.72
C CYS A 725 1.55 15.97 -22.56
N SER A 726 0.93 15.98 -21.37
CA SER A 726 1.45 15.38 -20.14
C SER A 726 0.37 14.61 -19.39
N THR A 727 0.76 13.64 -18.56
CA THR A 727 -0.06 12.88 -17.59
C THR A 727 -1.35 12.31 -18.17
N GLU A 728 -2.42 13.10 -18.29
CA GLU A 728 -3.70 12.66 -18.84
C GLU A 728 -3.77 12.70 -20.37
N CYS A 729 -2.70 13.16 -21.02
CA CYS A 729 -2.57 13.20 -22.47
C CYS A 729 -1.58 12.16 -23.02
N ASP A 730 -0.39 12.01 -22.43
CA ASP A 730 0.70 11.21 -23.01
C ASP A 730 0.31 9.72 -23.13
N ASN A 731 -0.27 9.16 -22.06
CA ASN A 731 -0.81 7.81 -21.97
C ASN A 731 -1.90 7.50 -23.01
N ASN A 732 -2.62 8.51 -23.50
CA ASN A 732 -3.64 8.33 -24.54
C ASN A 732 -3.06 7.92 -25.89
N THR A 733 -1.75 8.05 -26.10
CA THR A 733 -1.08 7.47 -27.28
C THR A 733 -1.25 5.95 -27.31
N LEU A 734 -1.11 5.30 -26.15
CA LEU A 734 -1.29 3.85 -25.99
C LEU A 734 -2.76 3.45 -26.11
N SER A 735 -3.68 4.30 -25.61
CA SER A 735 -5.13 4.11 -25.81
C SER A 735 -5.53 4.21 -27.28
N SER A 736 -4.96 5.17 -28.01
CA SER A 736 -5.21 5.35 -29.44
C SER A 736 -4.67 4.17 -30.25
N ALA A 737 -3.47 3.67 -29.92
CA ALA A 737 -2.92 2.45 -30.53
C ALA A 737 -3.78 1.21 -30.25
N HIS A 738 -4.31 1.11 -29.03
CA HIS A 738 -5.27 0.06 -28.65
C HIS A 738 -6.57 0.14 -29.46
N MET A 739 -7.14 1.33 -29.66
CA MET A 739 -8.34 1.52 -30.49
C MET A 739 -8.11 1.17 -31.97
N LEU A 740 -6.93 1.50 -32.50
CA LEU A 740 -6.48 1.09 -33.84
C LEU A 740 -6.44 -0.43 -33.98
N ARG A 741 -5.78 -1.12 -33.05
CA ARG A 741 -5.63 -2.57 -33.11
C ARG A 741 -6.95 -3.30 -32.82
N ARG A 742 -7.78 -2.78 -31.91
CA ARG A 742 -9.14 -3.27 -31.66
C ARG A 742 -9.96 -3.32 -32.95
N TYR A 743 -9.99 -2.22 -33.70
CA TYR A 743 -10.70 -2.17 -34.98
C TYR A 743 -10.08 -3.13 -36.00
N ALA A 744 -8.75 -3.13 -36.15
CA ALA A 744 -8.06 -3.99 -37.12
C ALA A 744 -8.25 -5.49 -36.87
N VAL A 745 -8.31 -5.93 -35.60
CA VAL A 745 -8.38 -7.36 -35.23
C VAL A 745 -9.81 -7.84 -35.03
N LEU A 746 -10.70 -6.99 -34.51
CA LEU A 746 -12.07 -7.38 -34.15
C LEU A 746 -13.15 -6.75 -35.05
N GLY A 747 -12.82 -5.73 -35.84
CA GLY A 747 -13.81 -4.94 -36.57
C GLY A 747 -14.66 -4.04 -35.68
N GLU A 748 -14.28 -3.86 -34.41
CA GLU A 748 -15.03 -3.07 -33.43
C GLU A 748 -14.55 -1.62 -33.42
N ASP A 749 -15.45 -0.69 -33.73
CA ASP A 749 -15.15 0.73 -33.77
C ASP A 749 -15.37 1.41 -32.42
N ASP A 750 -14.38 2.18 -31.99
CA ASP A 750 -14.39 3.06 -30.82
C ASP A 750 -13.39 4.21 -31.03
N SER A 751 -13.42 4.81 -32.22
CA SER A 751 -12.50 5.87 -32.65
C SER A 751 -12.71 7.20 -31.92
N GLY A 752 -13.98 7.55 -31.64
CA GLY A 752 -14.40 8.85 -31.12
C GLY A 752 -13.72 10.05 -31.79
N THR A 753 -13.68 11.19 -31.10
CA THR A 753 -12.89 12.39 -31.49
C THR A 753 -11.56 12.48 -30.73
N ARG A 754 -11.10 11.36 -30.15
CA ARG A 754 -9.99 11.34 -29.19
C ARG A 754 -8.61 11.48 -29.86
N THR A 755 -8.48 11.10 -31.13
CA THR A 755 -7.30 11.38 -31.97
C THR A 755 -7.73 12.21 -33.18
N ALA A 756 -7.56 13.54 -33.10
CA ALA A 756 -8.26 14.48 -33.98
C ALA A 756 -7.42 14.96 -35.17
N HIS A 757 -7.31 14.13 -36.21
CA HIS A 757 -6.56 14.48 -37.43
C HIS A 757 -7.12 15.71 -38.16
N ALA A 758 -8.44 15.84 -38.31
CA ALA A 758 -9.04 17.01 -38.96
C ALA A 758 -8.76 18.32 -38.20
N ALA A 759 -8.81 18.28 -36.86
CA ALA A 759 -8.49 19.44 -36.02
C ALA A 759 -7.01 19.83 -36.13
N LEU A 760 -6.10 18.85 -36.13
CA LEU A 760 -4.67 19.09 -36.37
C LEU A 760 -4.44 19.76 -37.75
N TYR A 761 -5.14 19.29 -38.79
CA TYR A 761 -5.06 19.89 -40.12
C TYR A 761 -5.56 21.33 -40.14
N LYS A 762 -6.69 21.60 -39.46
CA LYS A 762 -7.24 22.95 -39.34
C LYS A 762 -6.28 23.93 -38.65
N MET A 763 -5.51 23.46 -37.66
CA MET A 763 -4.47 24.27 -37.04
C MET A 763 -3.35 24.63 -38.02
N ILE A 764 -2.98 23.71 -38.92
CA ILE A 764 -2.00 23.96 -40.01
C ILE A 764 -2.56 24.99 -41.01
N GLU A 765 -3.82 24.85 -41.41
CA GLU A 765 -4.51 25.83 -42.26
C GLU A 765 -4.47 27.24 -41.64
N ASP A 766 -4.89 27.36 -40.38
CA ASP A 766 -4.97 28.64 -39.70
C ASP A 766 -3.59 29.27 -39.45
N ASN A 767 -2.57 28.45 -39.17
CA ASN A 767 -1.20 28.92 -39.04
C ASN A 767 -0.69 29.53 -40.34
N ARG A 768 -0.95 28.87 -41.48
CA ARG A 768 -0.51 29.33 -42.80
C ARG A 768 -1.29 30.55 -43.29
N ALA A 769 -2.57 30.65 -42.93
CA ALA A 769 -3.40 31.82 -43.23
C ALA A 769 -2.86 33.13 -42.61
N ARG A 770 -1.99 33.06 -41.60
CA ARG A 770 -1.34 34.23 -40.99
C ARG A 770 -0.23 34.86 -41.83
N ALA A 771 0.20 34.23 -42.91
CA ALA A 771 1.31 34.69 -43.76
C ALA A 771 2.63 34.94 -43.00
N LEU A 772 2.89 34.17 -41.95
CA LEU A 772 4.18 34.14 -41.24
C LEU A 772 5.15 33.17 -41.94
N SER A 773 6.45 33.33 -41.69
CA SER A 773 7.49 32.41 -42.20
C SER A 773 8.59 32.16 -41.16
N GLY A 774 9.27 31.01 -41.24
CA GLY A 774 10.40 30.69 -40.35
C GLY A 774 9.97 30.55 -38.89
N GLU A 775 10.79 31.05 -37.97
CA GLU A 775 10.54 30.94 -36.53
C GLU A 775 9.20 31.56 -36.08
N PRO A 776 8.78 32.76 -36.54
CA PRO A 776 7.44 33.29 -36.22
C PRO A 776 6.29 32.35 -36.58
N GLN A 777 6.37 31.66 -37.72
CA GLN A 777 5.33 30.71 -38.14
C GLN A 777 5.32 29.47 -37.24
N ARG A 778 6.49 28.92 -36.95
CA ARG A 778 6.65 27.78 -36.04
C ARG A 778 6.13 28.10 -34.64
N ALA A 779 6.44 29.29 -34.12
CA ALA A 779 5.97 29.75 -32.81
C ALA A 779 4.45 29.94 -32.76
N ASP A 780 3.82 30.48 -33.81
CA ASP A 780 2.35 30.54 -33.91
C ASP A 780 1.73 29.14 -33.90
N MET A 781 2.33 28.17 -34.60
CA MET A 781 1.87 26.78 -34.55
C MET A 781 2.08 26.14 -33.17
N GLN A 782 3.19 26.45 -32.49
CA GLN A 782 3.42 26.00 -31.11
C GLN A 782 2.31 26.47 -30.18
N ALA A 783 1.96 27.76 -30.26
CA ALA A 783 0.92 28.34 -29.44
C ALA A 783 -0.45 27.68 -29.69
N ARG A 784 -0.75 27.30 -30.94
CA ARG A 784 -2.00 26.62 -31.32
C ARG A 784 -2.07 25.18 -30.84
N LEU A 785 -1.06 24.37 -31.20
CA LEU A 785 -1.08 22.94 -30.96
C LEU A 785 -0.68 22.59 -29.51
N TRP A 786 0.44 23.14 -29.03
CA TRP A 786 1.00 22.79 -27.73
C TRP A 786 0.59 23.75 -26.62
N GLY A 787 0.28 25.00 -26.96
CA GLY A 787 -0.19 26.02 -26.02
C GLY A 787 -1.71 26.07 -25.83
N GLY A 788 -2.47 25.39 -26.70
CA GLY A 788 -3.94 25.34 -26.68
C GLY A 788 -4.51 24.32 -25.70
N PRO A 789 -5.83 24.37 -25.43
CA PRO A 789 -6.48 23.48 -24.45
C PRO A 789 -6.82 22.08 -25.02
N GLU A 790 -6.73 21.88 -26.34
CA GLU A 790 -7.14 20.64 -26.98
C GLU A 790 -5.99 19.62 -27.07
N GLN A 791 -6.18 18.44 -26.46
CA GLN A 791 -5.16 17.38 -26.44
C GLN A 791 -5.25 16.42 -27.64
N SER A 792 -6.46 16.18 -28.17
CA SER A 792 -6.67 15.24 -29.28
C SER A 792 -5.86 15.56 -30.56
N PRO A 793 -5.62 16.82 -30.94
CA PRO A 793 -4.74 17.17 -32.06
C PRO A 793 -3.26 16.87 -31.78
N MET A 794 -2.81 16.98 -30.52
CA MET A 794 -1.44 16.62 -30.13
C MET A 794 -1.21 15.12 -30.34
N LEU A 795 -2.18 14.28 -29.96
CA LEU A 795 -2.13 12.84 -30.18
C LEU A 795 -2.03 12.49 -31.67
N ALA A 796 -2.78 13.20 -32.52
CA ALA A 796 -2.77 12.96 -33.96
C ALA A 796 -1.36 13.13 -34.59
N MET A 797 -0.50 13.99 -34.03
CA MET A 797 0.86 14.21 -34.53
C MET A 797 1.72 12.93 -34.45
N TYR A 798 1.66 12.17 -33.35
CA TYR A 798 2.38 10.90 -33.21
C TYR A 798 1.98 9.89 -34.28
N PHE A 799 0.68 9.81 -34.57
CA PHE A 799 0.16 8.90 -35.59
C PHE A 799 0.51 9.37 -37.01
N GLN A 800 0.54 10.69 -37.27
CA GLN A 800 1.04 11.20 -38.56
C GLN A 800 2.51 10.83 -38.81
N LEU A 801 3.37 10.83 -37.77
CA LEU A 801 4.73 10.31 -37.89
C LEU A 801 4.75 8.80 -38.19
N ALA A 802 3.90 8.02 -37.54
CA ALA A 802 3.76 6.59 -37.80
C ALA A 802 3.25 6.28 -39.23
N PHE A 803 2.38 7.14 -39.77
CA PHE A 803 1.91 7.03 -41.15
C PHE A 803 3.02 7.37 -42.15
N LEU A 804 3.86 8.38 -41.86
CA LEU A 804 5.04 8.68 -42.67
C LEU A 804 6.06 7.53 -42.64
N TYR A 805 6.29 6.92 -41.47
CA TYR A 805 7.09 5.69 -41.34
C TYR A 805 6.57 4.59 -42.26
N THR A 806 5.26 4.37 -42.25
CA THR A 806 4.60 3.36 -43.07
C THR A 806 4.86 3.60 -44.55
N GLN A 807 4.65 4.82 -45.02
CA GLN A 807 4.92 5.17 -46.42
C GLN A 807 6.40 5.04 -46.78
N ALA A 808 7.32 5.49 -45.92
CA ALA A 808 8.75 5.55 -46.21
C ALA A 808 9.45 4.19 -46.13
N ARG A 809 9.06 3.32 -45.19
CA ARG A 809 9.72 2.04 -44.94
C ARG A 809 9.00 0.85 -45.56
N HIS A 810 7.67 0.91 -45.65
CA HIS A 810 6.86 -0.18 -46.21
C HIS A 810 6.34 0.12 -47.62
N GLY A 811 6.39 1.38 -48.08
CA GLY A 811 5.87 1.76 -49.40
C GLY A 811 4.34 1.67 -49.50
N GLU A 812 3.64 1.51 -48.37
CA GLU A 812 2.20 1.35 -48.32
C GLU A 812 1.48 2.66 -48.65
N ALA A 813 0.47 2.59 -49.53
CA ALA A 813 -0.33 3.75 -49.91
C ALA A 813 -1.24 4.24 -48.76
N GLN A 814 -1.68 3.33 -47.90
CA GLN A 814 -2.48 3.62 -46.71
C GLN A 814 -1.83 2.94 -45.51
N PRO A 815 -1.75 3.60 -44.34
CA PRO A 815 -1.14 3.02 -43.16
C PRO A 815 -1.99 1.88 -42.59
N THR A 816 -1.35 0.94 -41.91
CA THR A 816 -2.03 -0.14 -41.18
C THR A 816 -1.80 -0.02 -39.68
N ALA A 817 -2.64 -0.69 -38.87
CA ALA A 817 -2.42 -0.74 -37.43
C ALA A 817 -1.08 -1.41 -37.09
N ALA A 818 -0.67 -2.42 -37.87
CA ALA A 818 0.60 -3.13 -37.67
C ALA A 818 1.81 -2.22 -37.89
N SER A 819 1.90 -1.56 -39.05
CA SER A 819 3.00 -0.65 -39.37
C SER A 819 3.04 0.58 -38.43
N THR A 820 1.87 1.03 -37.99
CA THR A 820 1.75 2.10 -36.99
C THR A 820 2.35 1.68 -35.65
N ILE A 821 1.99 0.48 -35.16
CA ILE A 821 2.51 -0.05 -33.89
C ILE A 821 4.01 -0.40 -33.98
N GLU A 822 4.50 -0.84 -35.13
CA GLU A 822 5.94 -1.04 -35.37
C GLU A 822 6.75 0.25 -35.16
N PHE A 823 6.24 1.40 -35.61
CA PHE A 823 6.88 2.69 -35.37
C PHE A 823 6.95 3.01 -33.87
N LEU A 824 5.84 2.83 -33.13
CA LEU A 824 5.81 3.06 -31.69
C LEU A 824 6.74 2.09 -30.94
N THR A 825 6.81 0.84 -31.40
CA THR A 825 7.74 -0.19 -30.89
C THR A 825 9.18 0.31 -30.97
N LEU A 826 9.59 0.81 -32.13
CA LEU A 826 10.95 1.31 -32.37
C LEU A 826 11.25 2.56 -31.56
N LEU A 827 10.30 3.50 -31.44
CA LEU A 827 10.45 4.68 -30.57
C LEU A 827 10.66 4.29 -29.11
N SER A 828 9.86 3.34 -28.61
CA SER A 828 9.94 2.87 -27.23
C SER A 828 11.23 2.12 -26.94
N LYS A 829 11.68 1.25 -27.86
CA LYS A 829 12.99 0.58 -27.74
C LYS A 829 14.13 1.59 -27.81
N GLY A 830 14.15 2.47 -28.80
CA GLY A 830 15.16 3.53 -28.94
C GLY A 830 15.24 4.42 -27.71
N GLY A 831 14.09 4.89 -27.20
CA GLY A 831 14.00 5.71 -25.99
C GLY A 831 14.56 5.01 -24.74
N ARG A 832 14.26 3.72 -24.54
CA ARG A 832 14.83 2.95 -23.42
C ARG A 832 16.34 2.75 -23.56
N LEU A 833 16.84 2.52 -24.77
CA LEU A 833 18.28 2.42 -25.01
C LEU A 833 18.99 3.74 -24.77
N VAL A 834 18.41 4.87 -25.19
CA VAL A 834 18.96 6.20 -24.87
C VAL A 834 18.99 6.41 -23.35
N ALA A 835 17.90 6.08 -22.65
CA ALA A 835 17.83 6.26 -21.20
C ALA A 835 18.81 5.37 -20.42
N LYS A 836 19.13 4.14 -20.90
CA LYS A 836 19.84 3.11 -20.11
C LYS A 836 21.20 2.69 -20.67
N LYS A 837 21.48 2.96 -21.93
CA LYS A 837 22.66 2.46 -22.66
C LYS A 837 23.42 3.55 -23.40
N TRP A 838 22.92 4.78 -23.42
CA TRP A 838 23.62 5.91 -24.03
C TRP A 838 24.95 6.19 -23.31
N SER A 839 25.96 6.46 -24.12
CA SER A 839 27.27 6.99 -23.73
C SER A 839 27.82 7.81 -24.90
N THR A 840 28.83 8.63 -24.66
CA THR A 840 29.50 9.38 -25.73
C THR A 840 29.99 8.47 -26.87
N ASN A 841 30.39 7.23 -26.57
CA ASN A 841 30.83 6.25 -27.57
C ASN A 841 29.68 5.60 -28.36
N THR A 842 28.46 5.56 -27.80
CA THR A 842 27.29 4.91 -28.43
C THR A 842 26.25 5.90 -28.92
N ALA A 843 26.43 7.21 -28.65
CA ALA A 843 25.51 8.28 -29.01
C ALA A 843 25.16 8.28 -30.52
N GLY A 844 26.14 7.97 -31.38
CA GLY A 844 25.93 7.85 -32.83
C GLY A 844 24.96 6.75 -33.24
N ASN A 845 24.87 5.65 -32.48
CA ASN A 845 23.90 4.57 -32.74
C ASN A 845 22.47 5.10 -32.66
N TYR A 846 22.19 6.06 -31.77
CA TYR A 846 20.87 6.67 -31.60
C TYR A 846 20.68 7.93 -32.45
N GLY A 847 21.72 8.35 -33.18
CA GLY A 847 21.73 9.61 -33.92
C GLY A 847 21.83 10.84 -33.01
N MET A 848 22.52 10.73 -31.87
CA MET A 848 22.57 11.75 -30.81
C MET A 848 24.00 12.23 -30.50
N SER A 849 24.90 12.17 -31.47
CA SER A 849 26.32 12.54 -31.28
C SER A 849 26.53 14.00 -30.87
N GLY A 850 25.57 14.89 -31.16
CA GLY A 850 25.65 16.31 -30.78
C GLY A 850 25.32 16.58 -29.30
N TYR A 851 24.83 15.59 -28.56
CA TYR A 851 24.46 15.76 -27.14
C TYR A 851 25.62 15.35 -26.21
N PRO A 852 25.88 16.13 -25.14
CA PRO A 852 26.94 15.82 -24.18
C PRO A 852 26.55 14.74 -23.16
N SER A 853 25.24 14.48 -22.99
CA SER A 853 24.68 13.50 -22.06
C SER A 853 23.40 12.89 -22.65
N ASN A 854 22.77 11.97 -21.91
CA ASN A 854 21.46 11.40 -22.24
C ASN A 854 20.28 12.26 -21.73
N GLU A 855 20.53 13.48 -21.25
CA GLU A 855 19.49 14.44 -20.84
C GLU A 855 18.96 15.18 -22.07
N ILE A 856 18.09 14.52 -22.81
CA ILE A 856 17.55 15.01 -24.08
C ILE A 856 16.09 15.43 -23.86
N PRO A 857 15.68 16.67 -24.21
CA PRO A 857 14.29 17.06 -24.16
C PRO A 857 13.41 16.09 -24.96
N ASN A 858 12.28 15.66 -24.40
CA ASN A 858 11.45 14.60 -24.99
C ASN A 858 11.02 14.88 -26.44
N HIS A 859 10.75 16.14 -26.79
CA HIS A 859 10.38 16.51 -28.15
C HIS A 859 11.55 16.38 -29.15
N GLU A 860 12.79 16.60 -28.70
CA GLU A 860 13.99 16.37 -29.50
C GLU A 860 14.37 14.89 -29.57
N LEU A 861 14.17 14.16 -28.47
CA LEU A 861 14.26 12.70 -28.45
C LEU A 861 13.34 12.09 -29.51
N LEU A 862 12.08 12.53 -29.56
CA LEU A 862 11.13 12.12 -30.58
C LEU A 862 11.61 12.51 -31.99
N TYR A 863 12.07 13.75 -32.19
CA TYR A 863 12.57 14.23 -33.49
C TYR A 863 13.72 13.39 -34.04
N VAL A 864 14.76 13.21 -33.23
CA VAL A 864 15.98 12.49 -33.64
C VAL A 864 15.68 11.02 -33.90
N LEU A 865 15.00 10.34 -32.96
CA LEU A 865 14.65 8.93 -33.14
C LEU A 865 13.72 8.74 -34.31
N SER A 866 12.69 9.57 -34.47
CA SER A 866 11.75 9.46 -35.60
C SER A 866 12.48 9.68 -36.93
N SER A 867 13.39 10.65 -37.02
CA SER A 867 14.15 10.91 -38.26
C SER A 867 14.97 9.69 -38.65
N LYS A 868 15.70 9.10 -37.69
CA LYS A 868 16.48 7.88 -37.90
C LYS A 868 15.60 6.67 -38.28
N ILE A 869 14.51 6.45 -37.55
CA ILE A 869 13.58 5.34 -37.76
C ILE A 869 12.90 5.44 -39.13
N ILE A 870 12.37 6.61 -39.49
CA ILE A 870 11.73 6.85 -40.79
C ILE A 870 12.77 6.84 -41.93
N GLY A 871 14.02 7.21 -41.63
CA GLY A 871 15.09 7.32 -42.62
C GLY A 871 15.02 8.60 -43.43
N GLN A 872 14.47 9.67 -42.84
CA GLN A 872 14.31 10.98 -43.45
C GLN A 872 14.58 12.08 -42.42
N ASP A 873 15.09 13.22 -42.86
CA ASP A 873 15.22 14.40 -42.00
C ASP A 873 13.86 15.09 -41.81
N LEU A 874 13.35 15.07 -40.58
CA LEU A 874 11.99 15.53 -40.26
C LEU A 874 11.91 17.02 -39.86
N ARG A 875 12.97 17.82 -40.02
CA ARG A 875 13.00 19.20 -39.47
C ARG A 875 11.83 20.04 -39.95
N ASN A 876 11.44 19.89 -41.23
CA ASN A 876 10.32 20.62 -41.82
C ASN A 876 8.96 20.09 -41.35
N VAL A 877 8.87 18.81 -40.98
CA VAL A 877 7.66 18.20 -40.43
C VAL A 877 7.46 18.64 -38.98
N PHE A 878 8.53 18.67 -38.17
CA PHE A 878 8.48 19.13 -36.79
C PHE A 878 8.21 20.63 -36.70
N ALA A 879 8.79 21.44 -37.59
CA ALA A 879 8.46 22.86 -37.69
C ALA A 879 6.98 23.09 -38.06
N MET A 880 6.41 22.27 -38.95
CA MET A 880 4.99 22.30 -39.31
C MET A 880 4.06 21.97 -38.13
N TYR A 881 4.53 21.19 -37.15
CA TYR A 881 3.80 20.91 -35.91
C TYR A 881 4.20 21.83 -34.75
N GLY A 882 4.92 22.93 -35.02
CA GLY A 882 5.26 23.91 -34.00
C GLY A 882 6.23 23.39 -32.93
N VAL A 883 7.03 22.37 -33.21
CA VAL A 883 8.02 21.84 -32.26
C VAL A 883 9.34 22.61 -32.42
N PRO A 884 9.85 23.29 -31.37
CA PRO A 884 11.15 23.93 -31.41
C PRO A 884 12.26 22.86 -31.39
N LEU A 885 13.37 23.12 -32.09
CA LEU A 885 14.53 22.24 -32.15
C LEU A 885 15.80 23.06 -31.95
N THR A 886 16.68 22.59 -31.07
CA THR A 886 17.98 23.20 -30.82
C THR A 886 19.00 22.82 -31.90
N GLN A 887 20.11 23.55 -31.96
CA GLN A 887 21.19 23.26 -32.91
C GLN A 887 21.78 21.85 -32.72
N PRO A 888 22.05 21.35 -31.49
CA PRO A 888 22.45 19.95 -31.28
C PRO A 888 21.51 18.92 -31.91
N ALA A 889 20.19 19.13 -31.84
CA ALA A 889 19.21 18.25 -32.47
C ALA A 889 19.35 18.27 -34.00
N LEU A 890 19.43 19.47 -34.58
CA LEU A 890 19.55 19.68 -36.02
C LEU A 890 20.86 19.10 -36.58
N ASP A 891 21.99 19.34 -35.90
CA ASP A 891 23.30 18.82 -36.29
C ASP A 891 23.35 17.29 -36.18
N SER A 892 22.73 16.74 -35.14
CA SER A 892 22.67 15.30 -34.93
C SER A 892 21.92 14.58 -36.06
N VAL A 893 20.81 15.12 -36.54
CA VAL A 893 20.09 14.57 -37.70
C VAL A 893 20.82 14.87 -39.01
N ALA A 894 21.43 16.04 -39.16
CA ALA A 894 22.23 16.37 -40.35
C ALA A 894 23.40 15.40 -40.56
N ALA A 895 24.04 14.97 -39.47
CA ALA A 895 25.14 13.98 -39.50
C ALA A 895 24.70 12.59 -40.01
N LEU A 896 23.40 12.28 -39.99
CA LEU A 896 22.86 11.03 -40.54
C LEU A 896 22.72 11.07 -42.08
N ALA A 897 22.92 12.23 -42.72
CA ALA A 897 22.84 12.44 -44.16
C ALA A 897 21.53 11.90 -44.80
N LEU A 898 20.41 12.08 -44.09
CA LEU A 898 19.10 11.59 -44.53
C LEU A 898 18.48 12.50 -45.59
N PRO A 899 17.70 11.96 -46.54
CA PRO A 899 16.91 12.79 -47.45
C PRO A 899 15.87 13.60 -46.65
N MET A 900 15.60 14.83 -47.10
CA MET A 900 14.58 15.68 -46.48
C MET A 900 13.20 15.04 -46.60
N ALA A 901 12.46 14.95 -45.48
CA ALA A 901 11.10 14.43 -45.51
C ALA A 901 10.15 15.42 -46.23
N PRO A 902 9.26 14.93 -47.12
CA PRO A 902 8.22 15.78 -47.68
C PRO A 902 7.20 16.14 -46.60
N GLN A 903 6.67 17.37 -46.63
CA GLN A 903 5.54 17.74 -45.78
C GLN A 903 4.26 17.13 -46.33
N ARG A 904 3.87 15.98 -45.75
CA ARG A 904 2.65 15.23 -46.09
C ARG A 904 1.76 15.07 -44.87
N PHE A 905 0.46 14.95 -45.12
CA PHE A 905 -0.56 14.74 -44.10
C PHE A 905 -1.52 13.63 -44.54
N TYR A 906 -1.80 12.66 -43.68
CA TYR A 906 -2.79 11.63 -43.92
C TYR A 906 -4.15 12.06 -43.37
N ALA A 907 -5.09 12.38 -44.27
CA ALA A 907 -6.43 12.83 -43.91
C ALA A 907 -7.33 11.63 -43.60
N LEU A 908 -8.16 11.77 -42.57
CA LEU A 908 -9.15 10.79 -42.13
C LEU A 908 -10.45 11.52 -41.78
N GLY A 909 -11.60 10.92 -42.11
CA GLY A 909 -12.90 11.49 -41.75
C GLY A 909 -13.06 11.72 -40.25
N ALA A 910 -13.97 12.61 -39.88
CA ALA A 910 -14.32 12.84 -38.48
C ALA A 910 -14.75 11.50 -37.81
N SER A 911 -14.19 11.21 -36.64
CA SER A 911 -14.39 9.93 -35.94
C SER A 911 -13.98 8.68 -36.74
N LYS A 912 -12.93 8.79 -37.57
CA LYS A 912 -12.36 7.66 -38.32
C LYS A 912 -10.89 7.41 -38.00
N ALA A 913 -10.44 7.85 -36.83
CA ALA A 913 -9.03 7.76 -36.42
C ALA A 913 -8.46 6.32 -36.40
N ASN A 914 -9.30 5.30 -36.17
CA ASN A 914 -8.91 3.90 -36.21
C ASN A 914 -9.18 3.22 -37.59
N GLN A 915 -9.88 3.88 -38.51
CA GLN A 915 -10.29 3.33 -39.81
C GLN A 915 -9.30 3.75 -40.91
N LEU A 916 -8.03 3.39 -40.73
CA LEU A 916 -6.94 3.89 -41.56
C LEU A 916 -7.17 3.68 -43.06
N SER A 917 -7.80 2.59 -43.48
CA SER A 917 -8.10 2.30 -44.89
C SER A 917 -9.06 3.27 -45.57
N THR A 918 -9.72 4.15 -44.80
CA THR A 918 -10.64 5.18 -45.35
C THR A 918 -9.93 6.49 -45.67
N GLY A 919 -8.68 6.64 -45.27
CA GLY A 919 -7.93 7.88 -45.42
C GLY A 919 -7.19 8.03 -46.75
N GLN A 920 -6.63 9.22 -46.95
CA GLN A 920 -5.80 9.54 -48.12
C GLN A 920 -4.70 10.56 -47.81
N TRP A 921 -3.62 10.51 -48.58
CA TRP A 921 -2.49 11.42 -48.44
C TRP A 921 -2.75 12.78 -49.11
N LEU A 922 -2.40 13.84 -48.39
CA LEU A 922 -2.33 15.21 -48.89
C LEU A 922 -0.88 15.66 -48.93
N SER A 923 -0.46 16.26 -50.05
CA SER A 923 0.79 17.03 -50.09
C SER A 923 0.51 18.41 -49.54
N VAL A 924 1.08 18.71 -48.37
CA VAL A 924 1.02 20.04 -47.74
C VAL A 924 2.31 20.82 -47.95
N GLN A 925 3.18 20.37 -48.87
CA GLN A 925 4.43 21.04 -49.21
C GLN A 925 4.15 22.34 -49.96
N GLY A 926 4.37 23.49 -49.30
CA GLY A 926 4.19 24.82 -49.91
C GLY A 926 2.75 25.19 -50.29
N GLN A 927 1.77 24.36 -49.97
CA GLN A 927 0.34 24.55 -50.26
C GLN A 927 -0.51 23.92 -49.16
N THR A 928 -1.77 24.35 -49.02
CA THR A 928 -2.72 23.73 -48.08
C THR A 928 -3.99 23.35 -48.86
N PRO A 929 -4.08 22.12 -49.39
CA PRO A 929 -5.26 21.68 -50.12
C PRO A 929 -6.50 21.63 -49.21
N VAL A 930 -7.69 21.65 -49.80
CA VAL A 930 -8.95 21.47 -49.05
C VAL A 930 -8.96 20.10 -48.38
N TYR A 931 -9.37 20.04 -47.11
CA TYR A 931 -9.54 18.76 -46.41
C TYR A 931 -10.61 17.91 -47.11
N PRO A 932 -10.36 16.63 -47.42
CA PRO A 932 -11.18 15.91 -48.38
C PRO A 932 -12.37 15.14 -47.78
N PHE A 933 -12.74 15.43 -46.52
CA PHE A 933 -13.82 14.76 -45.79
C PHE A 933 -14.81 15.75 -45.19
#